data_AF-E6ZYQ4-F1
#
_entry.id   AF-E6ZYQ4-F1
#
_cell.length_a   1.000
_cell.length_b   1.000
_cell.length_c   1.000
_cell.angle_alpha   90.00
_cell.angle_beta   90.00
_cell.angle_gamma   90.00
#
_symmetry.space_group_name_H-M   'P 1'
#
loop_
_entity.id
_entity.type
_entity.pdbx_description
1 polymer ?
#
loop_
_entity_poly.entity_id
_entity_poly.type
_entity_poly.pdbx_seq_one_letter_code
_entity_poly.pdbx_strand_id
1 'polypeptide(L)'
;MSAFTATPDMESSLAASTSSLQAMNGVSSSHTTVAKDEIYDLLGIGYGPAHLALSIALRESTEANEANFKAHFLEKRSYFAWHPALLLPGSQLQVSPLKDLVTLRDPTSTYSFYNYLHSHGRLARYINKEQGVPSRREWTSYLAWAARRMNEAVSYGQDVLSIEPLTLASAAPDAKQDTITVRPASGEEADALCLYRIRCRDEASGQVVTRYARNLSVAVGGVPKLPPAFEAAYAAQQSSAIPRIVHSGFYIPSLTKLEPVLHQAASLRRGEVSSGTPLDDSRRLRLAVIGAGQSSTEMLMNLHARFPTAIVTMIFRASALVPSDDTGFVNSAAFDPERTDEFWRASETQRRKWLLEFKRTNYSVVRTDLLNELHDSMYDKYEVQLPEELQDPAEREQGRMEMRRCTEVEAVEGVEGGVELVLRDNLRCGKVETVRFDAVFVGTGFVRSPAKMEFLERLKPFYPALDAEWAARDTTAEEDETAKLVDVEDDEVVERRRENLRGITRDYRLVRGSAMRSVHASGKASPAAGSDASSTSSQQTLASEGPLEPADRPEPSLYVLGGNEATHGLSDSLLSIVAHRAGEVTASLVQRVARSRRGTVVAGQAVEATRVDKRQAEVVSDKLAALSGLMGEATR
;
A
#
# COMPACT_ATOMS: atom_id res chain seq x y z
N MET A 1 12.50 63.96 6.71
CA MET A 1 13.15 64.72 5.61
C MET A 1 13.21 63.77 4.42
N SER A 2 12.52 63.92 3.30
CA SER A 2 11.72 65.00 2.71
C SER A 2 10.55 64.40 1.93
N ALA A 3 9.39 65.00 2.09
CA ALA A 3 8.19 64.83 1.27
C ALA A 3 8.24 65.74 0.03
N PHE A 4 7.49 65.42 -1.04
CA PHE A 4 6.82 66.33 -2.00
C PHE A 4 5.96 65.43 -2.93
N THR A 5 4.66 65.21 -2.65
CA THR A 5 3.42 65.91 -3.11
C THR A 5 2.87 65.52 -4.51
N ALA A 6 1.63 64.99 -4.47
CA ALA A 6 0.51 64.91 -5.42
C ALA A 6 0.26 66.19 -6.27
N THR A 7 -0.48 66.30 -7.39
CA THR A 7 -1.44 65.55 -8.28
C THR A 7 -1.74 66.52 -9.50
N PRO A 8 -2.73 66.40 -10.45
CA PRO A 8 -3.79 65.40 -10.74
C PRO A 8 -4.01 65.01 -12.25
N ASP A 9 -4.87 63.99 -12.43
CA ASP A 9 -5.89 63.73 -13.48
C ASP A 9 -5.60 63.84 -15.00
N MET A 10 -5.76 62.71 -15.71
CA MET A 10 -6.80 62.59 -16.74
C MET A 10 -7.21 61.12 -17.00
N GLU A 11 -8.49 60.85 -16.79
CA GLU A 11 -9.21 59.61 -17.07
C GLU A 11 -9.41 59.38 -18.58
N SER A 12 -9.33 58.11 -19.05
CA SER A 12 -10.47 57.40 -19.67
C SER A 12 -10.01 56.21 -20.52
N SER A 13 -10.64 55.07 -20.23
CA SER A 13 -10.93 53.89 -21.08
C SER A 13 -10.59 52.55 -20.43
N LEU A 14 -11.24 52.26 -19.30
CA LEU A 14 -11.45 50.90 -18.81
C LEU A 14 -12.91 50.82 -18.37
N ALA A 15 -13.77 50.37 -19.28
CA ALA A 15 -15.16 50.05 -19.02
C ALA A 15 -15.52 48.75 -19.74
N ALA A 16 -16.33 47.94 -19.03
CA ALA A 16 -16.80 46.58 -19.30
C ALA A 16 -15.81 45.48 -18.85
N SER A 17 -16.05 44.72 -17.78
CA SER A 17 -17.28 44.56 -16.99
C SER A 17 -16.98 43.83 -15.69
N THR A 18 -17.17 44.52 -14.57
CA THR A 18 -17.26 43.95 -13.21
C THR A 18 -18.60 44.34 -12.61
N SER A 19 -19.48 43.35 -12.45
CA SER A 19 -20.58 43.32 -11.47
C SER A 19 -20.93 41.83 -11.36
N SER A 20 -21.04 41.18 -10.21
CA SER A 20 -21.45 41.69 -8.91
C SER A 20 -21.22 40.60 -7.85
N LEU A 21 -20.65 40.98 -6.72
CA LEU A 21 -20.66 40.20 -5.48
C LEU A 21 -21.83 40.68 -4.60
N GLN A 22 -22.50 39.70 -3.97
CA GLN A 22 -23.47 39.77 -2.86
C GLN A 22 -24.95 40.01 -3.20
N ALA A 23 -25.75 38.94 -3.12
CA ALA A 23 -26.78 38.78 -2.09
C ALA A 23 -27.32 37.35 -2.07
N MET A 24 -27.62 36.89 -0.86
CA MET A 24 -27.92 35.51 -0.48
C MET A 24 -29.22 34.99 -1.09
N ASN A 25 -29.13 33.83 -1.74
CA ASN A 25 -30.15 32.78 -1.69
C ASN A 25 -29.44 31.45 -1.90
N GLY A 26 -29.61 30.53 -0.94
CA GLY A 26 -28.99 29.22 -0.96
C GLY A 26 -29.56 28.36 -2.08
N VAL A 27 -28.84 28.28 -3.20
CA VAL A 27 -28.79 27.10 -4.07
C VAL A 27 -27.38 27.09 -4.67
N SER A 28 -26.48 26.30 -4.08
CA SER A 28 -25.20 25.97 -4.70
C SER A 28 -25.50 25.31 -6.05
N SER A 29 -24.95 25.81 -7.15
CA SER A 29 -25.12 25.18 -8.46
C SER A 29 -24.56 23.75 -8.39
N SER A 30 -25.44 22.77 -8.28
CA SER A 30 -25.14 21.37 -7.94
C SER A 30 -24.37 20.61 -9.03
N HIS A 31 -24.18 21.22 -10.20
CA HIS A 31 -23.68 20.57 -11.40
C HIS A 31 -22.32 21.14 -11.82
N THR A 32 -21.43 20.29 -12.32
CA THR A 32 -20.10 20.62 -12.83
C THR A 32 -19.93 20.02 -14.22
N THR A 33 -19.49 20.81 -15.19
CA THR A 33 -19.16 20.34 -16.54
C THR A 33 -17.67 20.04 -16.62
N VAL A 34 -17.31 18.84 -17.06
CA VAL A 34 -15.92 18.35 -17.16
C VAL A 34 -15.64 17.94 -18.60
N ALA A 35 -14.52 18.37 -19.16
CA ALA A 35 -14.12 17.94 -20.50
C ALA A 35 -13.65 16.47 -20.48
N LYS A 36 -13.99 15.69 -21.50
CA LYS A 36 -13.70 14.24 -21.53
C LYS A 36 -12.21 13.95 -21.55
N ASP A 37 -11.42 14.81 -22.20
CA ASP A 37 -9.97 14.73 -22.27
C ASP A 37 -9.29 15.01 -20.92
N GLU A 38 -9.92 15.73 -20.00
CA GLU A 38 -9.41 15.96 -18.64
C GLU A 38 -9.61 14.75 -17.71
N ILE A 39 -10.49 13.81 -18.07
CA ILE A 39 -10.81 12.64 -17.25
C ILE A 39 -9.73 11.56 -17.41
N TYR A 40 -9.14 11.14 -16.29
CA TYR A 40 -8.25 9.99 -16.26
C TYR A 40 -9.03 8.67 -16.33
N ASP A 41 -8.54 7.70 -17.09
CA ASP A 41 -9.04 6.33 -17.03
C ASP A 41 -8.67 5.70 -15.68
N LEU A 42 -7.47 6.01 -15.16
CA LEU A 42 -7.02 5.65 -13.82
C LEU A 42 -6.28 6.81 -13.16
N LEU A 43 -6.65 7.11 -11.90
CA LEU A 43 -5.82 7.93 -11.02
C LEU A 43 -5.38 7.11 -9.79
N GLY A 44 -4.07 6.93 -9.62
CA GLY A 44 -3.49 6.23 -8.49
C GLY A 44 -3.07 7.16 -7.35
N ILE A 45 -3.29 6.74 -6.11
CA ILE A 45 -2.99 7.50 -4.89
C ILE A 45 -1.85 6.83 -4.11
N GLY A 46 -0.77 7.58 -3.92
CA GLY A 46 0.54 7.08 -3.48
C GLY A 46 1.38 6.61 -4.67
N TYR A 47 2.70 6.73 -4.59
CA TYR A 47 3.60 6.24 -5.65
C TYR A 47 4.80 5.48 -5.07
N GLY A 48 4.48 4.51 -4.21
CA GLY A 48 5.41 3.48 -3.76
C GLY A 48 5.54 2.32 -4.76
N PRO A 49 6.20 1.20 -4.36
CA PRO A 49 6.47 0.08 -5.27
C PRO A 49 5.24 -0.52 -5.96
N ALA A 50 4.08 -0.57 -5.29
CA ALA A 50 2.84 -1.12 -5.85
C ALA A 50 2.37 -0.33 -7.09
N HIS A 51 2.28 0.99 -6.98
CA HIS A 51 1.89 1.85 -8.11
C HIS A 51 3.01 2.08 -9.12
N LEU A 52 4.27 2.03 -8.69
CA LEU A 52 5.37 2.03 -9.64
C LEU A 52 5.32 0.80 -10.55
N ALA A 53 5.16 -0.40 -9.99
CA ALA A 53 4.97 -1.63 -10.77
C ALA A 53 3.72 -1.56 -11.68
N LEU A 54 2.59 -1.08 -11.16
CA LEU A 54 1.36 -0.90 -11.95
C LEU A 54 1.56 0.07 -13.12
N SER A 55 2.24 1.20 -12.88
CA SER A 55 2.51 2.19 -13.93
C SER A 55 3.44 1.63 -15.02
N ILE A 56 4.40 0.78 -14.65
CA ILE A 56 5.28 0.10 -15.61
C ILE A 56 4.49 -0.94 -16.41
N ALA A 57 3.65 -1.74 -15.75
CA ALA A 57 2.81 -2.74 -16.41
C ALA A 57 1.82 -2.10 -17.40
N LEU A 58 1.19 -0.98 -17.04
CA LEU A 58 0.31 -0.21 -17.94
C LEU A 58 1.06 0.34 -19.16
N ARG A 59 2.27 0.87 -18.96
CA ARG A 59 3.11 1.39 -20.06
C ARG A 59 3.57 0.28 -21.01
N GLU A 60 3.88 -0.90 -20.49
CA GLU A 60 4.34 -2.04 -21.28
C GLU A 60 3.19 -2.85 -21.91
N SER A 61 1.93 -2.64 -21.50
CA SER A 61 0.77 -3.31 -22.09
C SER A 61 0.44 -2.76 -23.47
N THR A 62 0.46 -3.65 -24.47
CA THR A 62 0.03 -3.34 -25.84
C THR A 62 -1.42 -2.88 -25.87
N GLU A 63 -2.30 -3.56 -25.16
CA GLU A 63 -3.74 -3.30 -25.13
C GLU A 63 -4.05 -1.94 -24.48
N ALA A 64 -3.33 -1.57 -23.41
CA ALA A 64 -3.46 -0.25 -22.79
C ALA A 64 -3.01 0.87 -23.75
N ASN A 65 -1.91 0.64 -24.48
CA ASN A 65 -1.38 1.58 -25.46
C ASN A 65 -2.33 1.75 -26.67
N GLU A 66 -2.84 0.65 -27.24
CA GLU A 66 -3.85 0.67 -28.31
C GLU A 66 -5.14 1.36 -27.89
N ALA A 67 -5.51 1.21 -26.61
CA ALA A 67 -6.65 1.90 -26.03
C ALA A 67 -6.35 3.35 -25.64
N ASN A 68 -5.16 3.92 -25.85
CA ASN A 68 -4.79 5.25 -25.33
C ASN A 68 -5.22 5.42 -23.85
N PHE A 69 -4.91 4.45 -23.01
CA PHE A 69 -5.36 4.41 -21.63
C PHE A 69 -4.70 5.52 -20.81
N LYS A 70 -5.50 6.47 -20.30
CA LYS A 70 -4.98 7.64 -19.59
C LYS A 70 -4.80 7.36 -18.09
N ALA A 71 -3.62 6.91 -17.69
CA ALA A 71 -3.25 6.68 -16.30
C ALA A 71 -2.36 7.81 -15.73
N HIS A 72 -2.59 8.19 -14.47
CA HIS A 72 -1.71 9.12 -13.75
C HIS A 72 -1.68 8.79 -12.25
N PHE A 73 -0.64 9.23 -11.55
CA PHE A 73 -0.43 8.94 -10.13
C PHE A 73 -0.12 10.20 -9.32
N LEU A 74 -0.55 10.23 -8.06
CA LEU A 74 -0.32 11.34 -7.12
C LEU A 74 0.48 10.83 -5.92
N GLU A 75 1.58 11.50 -5.58
CA GLU A 75 2.41 11.18 -4.42
C GLU A 75 2.59 12.40 -3.53
N LYS A 76 2.36 12.24 -2.23
CA LYS A 76 2.48 13.32 -1.25
C LYS A 76 3.90 13.86 -1.18
N ARG A 77 4.91 12.98 -1.15
CA ARG A 77 6.32 13.39 -1.11
C ARG A 77 6.69 14.12 -2.39
N SER A 78 7.58 15.10 -2.28
CA SER A 78 8.13 15.84 -3.43
C SER A 78 9.10 15.03 -4.31
N TYR A 79 9.41 13.79 -3.93
CA TYR A 79 10.27 12.86 -4.67
C TYR A 79 9.97 11.41 -4.31
N PHE A 80 10.38 10.47 -5.17
CA PHE A 80 10.26 9.04 -4.88
C PHE A 80 11.13 8.63 -3.69
N ALA A 81 10.55 7.96 -2.70
CA ALA A 81 11.28 7.36 -1.60
C ALA A 81 10.62 6.08 -1.11
N TRP A 82 11.42 5.03 -0.90
CA TRP A 82 10.97 3.77 -0.31
C TRP A 82 11.53 3.63 1.11
N HIS A 83 10.63 3.67 2.10
CA HIS A 83 10.92 3.62 3.54
C HIS A 83 12.17 4.42 3.99
N PRO A 84 12.29 5.72 3.65
CA PRO A 84 13.49 6.49 3.94
C PRO A 84 13.78 6.63 5.43
N ALA A 85 12.77 6.46 6.29
CA ALA A 85 12.90 6.53 7.74
C ALA A 85 13.74 5.41 8.35
N LEU A 86 13.87 4.27 7.65
CA LEU A 86 14.63 3.11 8.10
C LEU A 86 15.75 2.75 7.11
N LEU A 87 16.23 3.70 6.29
CA LEU A 87 17.36 3.45 5.38
C LEU A 87 18.70 3.46 6.14
N LEU A 88 18.84 2.53 7.09
CA LEU A 88 19.97 2.43 7.99
C LEU A 88 21.20 1.84 7.30
N PRO A 89 22.43 2.28 7.66
CA PRO A 89 23.66 1.64 7.19
C PRO A 89 23.65 0.14 7.44
N GLY A 90 24.20 -0.65 6.51
CA GLY A 90 24.27 -2.10 6.62
C GLY A 90 22.96 -2.86 6.35
N SER A 91 21.81 -2.18 6.36
CA SER A 91 20.53 -2.88 6.23
C SER A 91 20.32 -3.58 4.88
N GLN A 92 19.82 -4.81 4.94
CA GLN A 92 19.63 -5.69 3.79
C GLN A 92 18.15 -5.83 3.42
N LEU A 93 17.90 -6.13 2.15
CA LEU A 93 16.58 -6.53 1.68
C LEU A 93 16.24 -7.93 2.23
N GLN A 94 14.96 -8.21 2.44
CA GLN A 94 14.46 -9.48 2.96
C GLN A 94 13.78 -10.35 1.89
N VAL A 95 14.04 -10.04 0.62
CA VAL A 95 13.45 -10.75 -0.52
C VAL A 95 14.48 -10.88 -1.64
N SER A 96 14.37 -11.96 -2.41
CA SER A 96 15.19 -12.18 -3.61
C SER A 96 15.07 -11.00 -4.58
N PRO A 97 16.18 -10.57 -5.22
CA PRO A 97 16.14 -9.52 -6.23
C PRO A 97 15.31 -9.88 -7.47
N LEU A 98 14.97 -11.17 -7.68
CA LEU A 98 14.07 -11.61 -8.75
C LEU A 98 12.59 -11.26 -8.48
N LYS A 99 12.21 -10.98 -7.23
CA LYS A 99 10.89 -10.45 -6.88
C LYS A 99 10.89 -8.91 -7.00
N ASP A 100 11.45 -8.39 -8.09
CA ASP A 100 11.48 -6.95 -8.41
C ASP A 100 10.14 -6.45 -8.96
N LEU A 101 10.13 -5.27 -9.59
CA LEU A 101 8.91 -4.64 -10.10
C LEU A 101 8.31 -5.32 -11.34
N VAL A 102 9.05 -6.19 -12.03
CA VAL A 102 8.66 -6.68 -13.37
C VAL A 102 8.98 -8.13 -13.65
N THR A 103 10.03 -8.71 -13.08
CA THR A 103 10.62 -9.99 -13.53
C THR A 103 9.65 -11.16 -13.44
N LEU A 104 8.80 -11.22 -12.41
CA LEU A 104 7.76 -12.27 -12.28
C LEU A 104 6.61 -12.12 -13.28
N ARG A 105 6.47 -10.96 -13.94
CA ARG A 105 5.51 -10.73 -15.03
C ARG A 105 6.17 -10.91 -16.38
N ASP A 106 7.32 -10.27 -16.58
CA ASP A 106 8.08 -10.29 -17.82
C ASP A 106 9.58 -10.08 -17.53
N PRO A 107 10.41 -11.15 -17.59
CA PRO A 107 11.84 -11.05 -17.35
C PRO A 107 12.60 -10.27 -18.43
N THR A 108 11.98 -10.00 -19.58
CA THR A 108 12.56 -9.20 -20.65
C THR A 108 12.40 -7.69 -20.44
N SER A 109 11.56 -7.28 -19.48
CA SER A 109 11.32 -5.88 -19.18
C SER A 109 12.62 -5.14 -18.86
N THR A 110 12.77 -3.98 -19.47
CA THR A 110 13.92 -3.09 -19.25
C THR A 110 13.92 -2.46 -17.85
N TYR A 111 12.91 -2.70 -17.02
CA TYR A 111 12.82 -2.24 -15.62
C TYR A 111 13.28 -3.27 -14.59
N SER A 112 13.82 -4.41 -15.01
CA SER A 112 14.32 -5.41 -14.07
C SER A 112 15.52 -4.90 -13.27
N PHE A 113 15.70 -5.44 -12.06
CA PHE A 113 16.83 -5.12 -11.18
C PHE A 113 18.16 -5.44 -11.86
N TYR A 114 18.23 -6.52 -12.63
CA TYR A 114 19.44 -6.87 -13.38
C TYR A 114 19.70 -5.92 -14.55
N ASN A 115 18.67 -5.43 -15.25
CA ASN A 115 18.87 -4.40 -16.27
C ASN A 115 19.30 -3.06 -15.65
N TYR A 116 18.83 -2.75 -14.45
CA TYR A 116 19.36 -1.64 -13.65
C TYR A 116 20.85 -1.83 -13.34
N LEU A 117 21.27 -2.99 -12.83
CA LEU A 117 22.67 -3.27 -12.56
C LEU A 117 23.54 -3.19 -13.83
N HIS A 118 23.05 -3.72 -14.94
CA HIS A 118 23.72 -3.69 -16.24
C HIS A 118 23.91 -2.26 -16.73
N SER A 119 22.84 -1.45 -16.75
CA SER A 119 22.88 -0.04 -17.19
C SER A 119 23.78 0.86 -16.32
N HIS A 120 24.13 0.43 -15.11
CA HIS A 120 25.07 1.14 -14.22
C HIS A 120 26.47 0.52 -14.20
N GLY A 121 26.78 -0.44 -15.08
CA GLY A 121 28.10 -1.10 -15.15
C GLY A 121 28.45 -1.88 -13.87
N ARG A 122 27.43 -2.33 -13.12
CA ARG A 122 27.59 -2.96 -11.80
C ARG A 122 27.23 -4.43 -11.75
N LEU A 123 26.69 -5.00 -12.82
CA LEU A 123 26.22 -6.39 -12.85
C LEU A 123 27.32 -7.39 -12.44
N ALA A 124 28.49 -7.34 -13.07
CA ALA A 124 29.61 -8.23 -12.72
C ALA A 124 30.06 -8.07 -11.27
N ARG A 125 30.10 -6.83 -10.75
CA ARG A 125 30.46 -6.56 -9.34
C ARG A 125 29.41 -7.09 -8.36
N TYR A 126 28.14 -7.04 -8.73
CA TYR A 126 27.05 -7.59 -7.93
C TYR A 126 27.12 -9.12 -7.88
N ILE A 127 27.37 -9.77 -9.03
CA ILE A 127 27.56 -11.23 -9.12
C ILE A 127 28.72 -11.67 -8.21
N ASN A 128 29.87 -10.98 -8.29
CA ASN A 128 31.05 -11.28 -7.47
C ASN A 128 30.85 -11.06 -5.96
N LYS A 129 29.77 -10.37 -5.56
CA LYS A 129 29.47 -10.17 -4.14
C LYS A 129 28.98 -11.45 -3.47
N GLU A 130 28.50 -12.42 -4.25
CA GLU A 130 27.93 -13.70 -3.81
C GLU A 130 26.86 -13.57 -2.70
N GLN A 131 26.27 -12.38 -2.55
CA GLN A 131 25.17 -12.13 -1.62
C GLN A 131 23.85 -12.41 -2.32
N GLY A 132 22.99 -13.23 -1.69
CA GLY A 132 21.69 -13.59 -2.24
C GLY A 132 20.66 -12.44 -2.30
N VAL A 133 20.91 -11.33 -1.59
CA VAL A 133 19.99 -10.17 -1.54
C VAL A 133 20.74 -8.83 -1.60
N PRO A 134 20.17 -7.80 -2.24
CA PRO A 134 20.77 -6.47 -2.26
C PRO A 134 20.62 -5.75 -0.91
N SER A 135 21.42 -4.70 -0.70
CA SER A 135 21.18 -3.77 0.43
C SER A 135 19.90 -2.96 0.20
N ARG A 136 19.24 -2.49 1.28
CA ARG A 136 18.11 -1.55 1.14
C ARG A 136 18.52 -0.27 0.41
N ARG A 137 19.78 0.18 0.56
CA ARG A 137 20.34 1.31 -0.18
C ARG A 137 20.34 1.06 -1.69
N GLU A 138 20.83 -0.09 -2.13
CA GLU A 138 20.87 -0.46 -3.54
C GLU A 138 19.47 -0.66 -4.11
N TRP A 139 18.58 -1.29 -3.35
CA TRP A 139 17.18 -1.47 -3.74
C TRP A 139 16.44 -0.13 -3.87
N THR A 140 16.60 0.79 -2.91
CA THR A 140 16.04 2.15 -3.01
C THR A 140 16.57 2.88 -4.24
N SER A 141 17.86 2.70 -4.58
CA SER A 141 18.45 3.28 -5.79
C SER A 141 17.85 2.69 -7.07
N TYR A 142 17.61 1.38 -7.11
CA TYR A 142 16.89 0.71 -8.20
C TYR A 142 15.46 1.27 -8.37
N LEU A 143 14.68 1.32 -7.28
CA LEU A 143 13.32 1.82 -7.32
C LEU A 143 13.26 3.30 -7.75
N ALA A 144 14.18 4.12 -7.26
CA ALA A 144 14.29 5.52 -7.68
C ALA A 144 14.69 5.66 -9.15
N TRP A 145 15.56 4.80 -9.67
CA TRP A 145 15.89 4.75 -11.09
C TRP A 145 14.68 4.39 -11.94
N ALA A 146 13.90 3.38 -11.55
CA ALA A 146 12.68 3.01 -12.24
C ALA A 146 11.63 4.15 -12.20
N ALA A 147 11.46 4.78 -11.03
CA ALA A 147 10.54 5.91 -10.86
C ALA A 147 10.91 7.12 -11.73
N ARG A 148 12.21 7.46 -11.85
CA ARG A 148 12.67 8.56 -12.72
C ARG A 148 12.33 8.33 -14.20
N ARG A 149 12.37 7.07 -14.65
CA ARG A 149 11.98 6.70 -16.02
C ARG A 149 10.47 6.74 -16.26
N MET A 150 9.69 6.88 -15.19
CA MET A 150 8.23 7.00 -15.17
C MET A 150 7.76 8.38 -14.67
N ASN A 151 8.64 9.40 -14.67
CA ASN A 151 8.36 10.69 -14.06
C ASN A 151 7.15 11.41 -14.66
N GLU A 152 6.83 11.15 -15.93
CA GLU A 152 5.64 11.70 -16.62
C GLU A 152 4.32 11.10 -16.10
N ALA A 153 4.36 9.88 -15.55
CA ALA A 153 3.18 9.19 -15.04
C ALA A 153 2.75 9.68 -13.64
N VAL A 154 3.53 10.53 -12.97
CA VAL A 154 3.33 10.89 -11.57
C VAL A 154 3.46 12.39 -11.33
N SER A 155 2.62 12.92 -10.45
CA SER A 155 2.82 14.23 -9.83
C SER A 155 3.19 14.07 -8.36
N TYR A 156 4.43 14.43 -8.03
CA TYR A 156 4.95 14.49 -6.66
C TYR A 156 4.50 15.77 -5.94
N GLY A 157 4.57 15.79 -4.62
CA GLY A 157 4.13 16.93 -3.80
C GLY A 157 2.61 17.13 -3.82
N GLN A 158 1.83 16.08 -4.08
CA GLN A 158 0.37 16.16 -4.20
C GLN A 158 -0.30 15.41 -3.03
N ASP A 159 -0.77 16.17 -2.05
CA ASP A 159 -1.45 15.65 -0.85
C ASP A 159 -2.96 15.51 -1.12
N VAL A 160 -3.45 14.29 -1.31
CA VAL A 160 -4.88 14.04 -1.56
C VAL A 160 -5.69 14.32 -0.28
N LEU A 161 -6.64 15.25 -0.37
CA LEU A 161 -7.44 15.71 0.76
C LEU A 161 -8.80 15.01 0.84
N SER A 162 -9.45 14.81 -0.31
CA SER A 162 -10.79 14.21 -0.36
C SER A 162 -11.10 13.65 -1.73
N ILE A 163 -11.85 12.54 -1.74
CA ILE A 163 -12.41 11.94 -2.94
C ILE A 163 -13.92 11.96 -2.84
N GLU A 164 -14.58 12.43 -3.89
CA GLU A 164 -16.03 12.58 -3.94
C GLU A 164 -16.61 11.74 -5.07
N PRO A 165 -17.68 10.96 -4.80
CA PRO A 165 -18.39 10.20 -5.81
C PRO A 165 -19.32 11.10 -6.63
N LEU A 166 -19.34 10.91 -7.95
CA LEU A 166 -20.13 11.71 -8.88
C LEU A 166 -21.07 10.85 -9.73
N THR A 167 -22.27 11.37 -9.97
CA THR A 167 -23.27 10.84 -10.92
C THR A 167 -23.53 11.83 -12.04
N LEU A 168 -24.10 11.38 -13.16
CA LEU A 168 -24.48 12.26 -14.26
C LEU A 168 -25.62 13.19 -13.83
N ALA A 169 -25.53 14.46 -14.23
CA ALA A 169 -26.59 15.44 -13.94
C ALA A 169 -27.83 15.27 -14.84
N SER A 170 -27.69 14.60 -15.99
CA SER A 170 -28.76 14.30 -16.94
C SER A 170 -28.70 12.82 -17.36
N ALA A 171 -29.86 12.20 -17.57
CA ALA A 171 -30.00 10.78 -17.89
C ALA A 171 -29.44 10.38 -19.27
N ALA A 172 -29.26 11.34 -20.18
CA ALA A 172 -28.72 11.11 -21.52
C ALA A 172 -27.52 12.05 -21.76
N PRO A 173 -26.26 11.55 -21.65
CA PRO A 173 -25.13 12.29 -22.19
C PRO A 173 -25.29 12.36 -23.71
N ASP A 174 -25.25 13.57 -24.28
CA ASP A 174 -25.15 13.72 -25.72
C ASP A 174 -23.79 13.14 -26.14
N ALA A 175 -23.80 11.99 -26.83
CA ALA A 175 -22.58 11.28 -27.21
C ALA A 175 -21.64 12.15 -28.06
N LYS A 176 -22.18 13.20 -28.71
CA LYS A 176 -21.43 14.16 -29.53
C LYS A 176 -20.79 15.30 -28.72
N GLN A 177 -21.14 15.48 -27.45
CA GLN A 177 -20.51 16.49 -26.61
C GLN A 177 -19.18 15.99 -26.07
N ASP A 178 -18.15 16.83 -26.14
CA ASP A 178 -16.83 16.55 -25.57
C ASP A 178 -16.76 16.81 -24.05
N THR A 179 -17.92 17.06 -23.43
CA THR A 179 -18.05 17.36 -22.01
C THR A 179 -19.07 16.45 -21.35
N ILE A 180 -18.93 16.26 -20.04
CA ILE A 180 -19.88 15.52 -19.21
C ILE A 180 -20.30 16.41 -18.04
N THR A 181 -21.60 16.56 -17.84
CA THR A 181 -22.14 17.29 -16.69
C THR A 181 -22.44 16.33 -15.55
N VAL A 182 -21.81 16.55 -14.41
CA VAL A 182 -21.85 15.68 -13.23
C VAL A 182 -22.28 16.44 -11.99
N ARG A 183 -22.74 15.70 -10.98
CA ARG A 183 -23.05 16.22 -9.65
C ARG A 183 -22.61 15.23 -8.56
N PRO A 184 -22.42 15.67 -7.31
CA PRO A 184 -22.22 14.77 -6.18
C PRO A 184 -23.32 13.72 -6.12
N ALA A 185 -22.93 12.45 -5.97
CA ALA A 185 -23.87 11.35 -5.79
C ALA A 185 -24.32 11.26 -4.32
N SER A 186 -25.60 10.97 -4.09
CA SER A 186 -26.07 10.54 -2.77
C SER A 186 -25.76 9.06 -2.55
N GLY A 187 -25.74 8.60 -1.29
CA GLY A 187 -25.47 7.19 -0.97
C GLY A 187 -26.50 6.20 -1.55
N GLU A 188 -27.70 6.67 -1.90
CA GLU A 188 -28.75 5.88 -2.53
C GLU A 188 -28.49 5.64 -4.03
N GLU A 189 -27.61 6.42 -4.63
CA GLU A 189 -27.31 6.41 -6.08
C GLU A 189 -26.05 5.58 -6.43
N ALA A 190 -25.78 4.52 -5.67
CA ALA A 190 -24.54 3.75 -5.84
C ALA A 190 -24.38 3.09 -7.22
N ASP A 191 -25.50 2.73 -7.87
CA ASP A 191 -25.51 2.18 -9.23
C ASP A 191 -25.38 3.25 -10.32
N ALA A 192 -25.56 4.53 -9.97
CA ALA A 192 -25.45 5.65 -10.90
C ALA A 192 -24.07 6.35 -10.87
N LEU A 193 -23.14 5.86 -10.04
CA LEU A 193 -21.78 6.39 -9.97
C LEU A 193 -21.12 6.33 -11.36
N CYS A 194 -20.54 7.44 -11.81
CA CYS A 194 -19.88 7.55 -13.11
C CYS A 194 -18.43 8.04 -13.06
N LEU A 195 -18.07 8.88 -12.07
CA LEU A 195 -16.74 9.48 -11.92
C LEU A 195 -16.40 9.70 -10.44
N TYR A 196 -15.11 9.97 -10.21
CA TYR A 196 -14.59 10.50 -8.95
C TYR A 196 -14.05 11.91 -9.16
N ARG A 197 -14.29 12.79 -8.19
CA ARG A 197 -13.63 14.09 -8.06
C ARG A 197 -12.59 14.01 -6.95
N ILE A 198 -11.34 14.31 -7.28
CA ILE A 198 -10.20 14.22 -6.37
C ILE A 198 -9.69 15.63 -6.11
N ARG A 199 -9.68 16.05 -4.84
CA ARG A 199 -9.06 17.30 -4.41
C ARG A 199 -7.70 16.98 -3.81
N CYS A 200 -6.66 17.58 -4.38
CA CYS A 200 -5.29 17.45 -3.91
C CYS A 200 -4.69 18.83 -3.67
N ARG A 201 -3.92 18.96 -2.59
CA ARG A 201 -3.12 20.14 -2.31
C ARG A 201 -1.72 19.93 -2.87
N ASP A 202 -1.29 20.87 -3.70
CA ASP A 202 0.08 20.96 -4.15
C ASP A 202 0.94 21.54 -3.01
N GLU A 203 1.93 20.78 -2.52
CA GLU A 203 2.78 21.18 -1.40
C GLU A 203 3.69 22.37 -1.73
N ALA A 204 4.05 22.57 -3.00
CA ALA A 204 4.93 23.66 -3.41
C ALA A 204 4.20 25.01 -3.50
N SER A 205 2.98 25.02 -4.03
CA SER A 205 2.17 26.23 -4.19
C SER A 205 1.14 26.46 -3.07
N GLY A 206 0.80 25.42 -2.31
CA GLY A 206 -0.29 25.43 -1.34
C GLY A 206 -1.69 25.41 -1.97
N GLN A 207 -1.80 25.45 -3.30
CA GLN A 207 -3.07 25.49 -4.01
C GLN A 207 -3.77 24.13 -4.00
N VAL A 208 -5.10 24.16 -3.98
CA VAL A 208 -5.93 22.95 -4.10
C VAL A 208 -6.36 22.79 -5.56
N VAL A 209 -5.89 21.72 -6.18
CA VAL A 209 -6.20 21.33 -7.56
C VAL A 209 -7.27 20.23 -7.54
N THR A 210 -8.16 20.28 -8.53
CA THR A 210 -9.21 19.26 -8.72
C THR A 210 -8.88 18.41 -9.95
N ARG A 211 -9.02 17.09 -9.82
CA ARG A 211 -8.87 16.12 -10.92
C ARG A 211 -10.07 15.19 -10.98
N TYR A 212 -10.30 14.59 -12.15
CA TYR A 212 -11.42 13.68 -12.39
C TYR A 212 -10.93 12.35 -12.92
N ALA A 213 -11.49 11.25 -12.42
CA ALA A 213 -11.08 9.91 -12.85
C ALA A 213 -12.27 8.96 -12.92
N ARG A 214 -12.22 8.00 -13.85
CA ARG A 214 -13.14 6.86 -13.90
C ARG A 214 -12.78 5.81 -12.87
N ASN A 215 -11.52 5.41 -12.81
CA ASN A 215 -11.04 4.43 -11.85
C ASN A 215 -10.04 5.06 -10.89
N LEU A 216 -10.02 4.53 -9.67
CA LEU A 216 -9.06 4.88 -8.64
C LEU A 216 -8.29 3.64 -8.21
N SER A 217 -7.01 3.80 -7.90
CA SER A 217 -6.25 2.79 -7.17
C SER A 217 -5.56 3.43 -5.97
N VAL A 218 -5.63 2.78 -4.81
CA VAL A 218 -5.09 3.28 -3.55
C VAL A 218 -4.00 2.35 -3.05
N ALA A 219 -2.77 2.87 -2.96
CA ALA A 219 -1.60 2.12 -2.51
C ALA A 219 -0.67 3.02 -1.66
N VAL A 220 -1.22 3.60 -0.59
CA VAL A 220 -0.52 4.55 0.29
C VAL A 220 0.31 3.89 1.39
N GLY A 221 0.35 2.56 1.44
CA GLY A 221 1.08 1.80 2.45
C GLY A 221 0.36 1.74 3.80
N GLY A 222 1.13 1.64 4.89
CA GLY A 222 0.59 1.50 6.25
C GLY A 222 0.78 2.75 7.10
N VAL A 223 -0.15 2.99 8.01
CA VAL A 223 -0.04 4.02 9.05
C VAL A 223 0.66 3.45 10.30
N PRO A 224 1.49 4.23 11.01
CA PRO A 224 2.11 3.80 12.26
C PRO A 224 1.13 3.14 13.24
N LYS A 225 1.47 1.96 13.76
CA LYS A 225 0.67 1.29 14.79
C LYS A 225 1.22 1.62 16.16
N LEU A 226 0.56 2.50 16.91
CA LEU A 226 0.92 2.78 18.30
C LEU A 226 0.19 1.82 19.25
N PRO A 227 0.83 1.31 20.32
CA PRO A 227 0.10 0.65 21.39
C PRO A 227 -0.78 1.68 22.14
N PRO A 228 -1.94 1.27 22.69
CA PRO A 228 -2.86 2.19 23.38
C PRO A 228 -2.20 3.05 24.45
N ALA A 229 -1.28 2.48 25.25
CA ALA A 229 -0.54 3.20 26.29
C ALA A 229 0.29 4.39 25.77
N PHE A 230 0.67 4.39 24.49
CA PHE A 230 1.47 5.45 23.86
C PHE A 230 0.62 6.53 23.19
N GLU A 231 -0.66 6.28 22.88
CA GLU A 231 -1.44 7.15 22.00
C GLU A 231 -1.57 8.58 22.55
N ALA A 232 -1.94 8.73 23.82
CA ALA A 232 -2.12 10.04 24.46
C ALA A 232 -0.80 10.84 24.52
N ALA A 233 0.28 10.22 25.01
CA ALA A 233 1.59 10.88 25.12
C ALA A 233 2.17 11.23 23.73
N TYR A 234 1.99 10.34 22.74
CA TYR A 234 2.45 10.56 21.37
C TYR A 234 1.69 11.71 20.68
N ALA A 235 0.39 11.85 20.94
CA ALA A 235 -0.40 12.99 20.45
C ALA A 235 0.00 14.29 21.16
N ALA A 236 0.18 14.25 22.48
CA ALA A 236 0.53 15.43 23.28
C ALA A 236 1.89 16.04 22.89
N GLN A 237 2.87 15.22 22.50
CA GLN A 237 4.19 15.72 22.06
C GLN A 237 4.20 16.35 20.66
N GLN A 238 3.11 16.32 19.89
CA GLN A 238 3.11 16.87 18.52
C GLN A 238 3.34 18.39 18.48
N SER A 239 3.04 19.09 19.58
CA SER A 239 3.36 20.51 19.77
C SER A 239 4.81 20.77 20.20
N SER A 240 5.54 19.73 20.62
CA SER A 240 6.95 19.85 21.00
C SER A 240 7.82 20.06 19.76
N ALA A 241 8.77 20.99 19.86
CA ALA A 241 9.77 21.20 18.81
C ALA A 241 10.63 19.94 18.57
N ILE A 242 10.83 19.13 19.62
CA ILE A 242 11.70 17.94 19.60
C ILE A 242 10.95 16.77 20.27
N PRO A 243 10.19 15.99 19.50
CA PRO A 243 9.50 14.79 20.00
C PRO A 243 10.50 13.74 20.51
N ARG A 244 10.17 13.11 21.65
CA ARG A 244 11.02 12.08 22.30
C ARG A 244 10.45 10.68 22.19
N ILE A 245 9.19 10.53 21.78
CA ILE A 245 8.59 9.26 21.41
C ILE A 245 8.59 9.16 19.88
N VAL A 246 9.39 8.26 19.32
CA VAL A 246 9.65 8.19 17.88
C VAL A 246 9.20 6.85 17.34
N HIS A 247 8.15 6.82 16.51
CA HIS A 247 7.79 5.58 15.81
C HIS A 247 8.80 5.26 14.70
N SER A 248 9.06 3.97 14.47
CA SER A 248 10.00 3.47 13.44
C SER A 248 9.76 4.06 12.03
N GLY A 249 8.49 4.33 11.68
CA GLY A 249 8.09 4.99 10.44
C GLY A 249 8.61 6.42 10.24
N PHE A 250 9.17 7.04 11.29
CA PHE A 250 9.75 8.39 11.27
C PHE A 250 11.16 8.43 11.90
N TYR A 251 11.81 7.27 12.08
CA TYR A 251 13.05 7.14 12.85
C TYR A 251 14.17 8.12 12.41
N ILE A 252 14.70 8.01 11.19
CA ILE A 252 15.77 8.92 10.71
C ILE A 252 15.35 10.41 10.71
N PRO A 253 14.17 10.80 10.16
CA PRO A 253 13.70 12.19 10.20
C PRO A 253 13.63 12.77 11.61
N SER A 254 13.13 12.01 12.58
CA SER A 254 13.07 12.44 13.99
C SER A 254 14.44 12.48 14.64
N LEU A 255 15.29 11.48 14.36
CA LEU A 255 16.65 11.41 14.89
C LEU A 255 17.51 12.59 14.44
N THR A 256 17.33 13.07 13.21
CA THR A 256 18.05 14.26 12.69
C THR A 256 17.88 15.49 13.61
N LYS A 257 16.71 15.62 14.26
CA LYS A 257 16.43 16.71 15.20
C LYS A 257 16.81 16.37 16.64
N LEU A 258 16.61 15.10 17.04
CA LEU A 258 16.79 14.64 18.41
C LEU A 258 18.25 14.33 18.78
N GLU A 259 19.05 13.88 17.81
CA GLU A 259 20.44 13.44 18.02
C GLU A 259 21.36 14.52 18.60
N PRO A 260 21.36 15.78 18.10
CA PRO A 260 22.16 16.84 18.72
C PRO A 260 21.81 17.09 20.19
N VAL A 261 20.53 17.02 20.54
CA VAL A 261 20.04 17.22 21.91
C VAL A 261 20.50 16.09 22.82
N LEU A 262 20.45 14.84 22.33
CA LEU A 262 20.92 13.69 23.09
C LEU A 262 22.44 13.75 23.29
N HIS A 263 23.23 14.09 22.27
CA HIS A 263 24.67 14.27 22.44
C HIS A 263 25.03 15.39 23.43
N GLN A 264 24.29 16.51 23.41
CA GLN A 264 24.47 17.57 24.38
C GLN A 264 24.15 17.07 25.81
N ALA A 265 23.04 16.36 25.99
CA ALA A 265 22.67 15.78 27.28
C ALA A 265 23.72 14.77 27.78
N ALA A 266 24.24 13.91 26.90
CA ALA A 266 25.33 12.99 27.24
C ALA A 266 26.59 13.75 27.68
N SER A 267 26.96 14.80 26.96
CA SER A 267 28.15 15.61 27.26
C SER A 267 28.03 16.32 28.61
N LEU A 268 26.85 16.88 28.92
CA LEU A 268 26.58 17.53 30.20
C LEU A 268 26.63 16.55 31.37
N ARG A 269 26.11 15.32 31.21
CA ARG A 269 26.18 14.29 32.26
C ARG A 269 27.58 13.74 32.47
N ARG A 270 28.42 13.76 31.43
CA ARG A 270 29.83 13.36 31.51
C ARG A 270 30.63 14.31 32.41
N GLY A 271 30.38 15.61 32.33
CA GLY A 271 31.13 16.62 33.11
C GLY A 271 32.65 16.58 32.87
N GLU A 272 33.44 17.04 33.84
CA GLU A 272 34.93 16.99 33.83
C GLU A 272 35.48 15.61 34.27
N VAL A 273 34.81 14.51 33.88
CA VAL A 273 35.30 13.16 34.20
C VAL A 273 36.50 12.84 33.29
N SER A 274 37.60 12.39 33.89
CA SER A 274 38.82 12.01 33.18
C SER A 274 38.55 10.87 32.21
N SER A 275 39.10 10.97 30.99
CA SER A 275 38.99 9.92 29.98
C SER A 275 39.50 8.58 30.52
N GLY A 276 38.73 7.51 30.32
CA GLY A 276 39.08 6.15 30.74
C GLY A 276 38.57 5.75 32.13
N THR A 277 37.82 6.61 32.83
CA THR A 277 37.11 6.20 34.06
C THR A 277 35.70 5.67 33.75
N PRO A 278 35.25 4.56 34.38
CA PRO A 278 33.90 4.05 34.17
C PRO A 278 32.82 5.09 34.51
N LEU A 279 31.91 5.31 33.58
CA LEU A 279 30.75 6.18 33.81
C LEU A 279 29.70 5.44 34.64
N ASP A 280 29.28 6.07 35.74
CA ASP A 280 28.13 5.63 36.52
C ASP A 280 26.86 5.59 35.66
N ASP A 281 26.05 4.53 35.81
CA ASP A 281 24.81 4.31 35.08
C ASP A 281 23.83 5.48 35.24
N SER A 282 23.86 6.19 36.38
CA SER A 282 23.02 7.38 36.62
C SER A 282 23.35 8.55 35.68
N ARG A 283 24.56 8.58 35.12
CA ARG A 283 25.06 9.62 34.20
C ARG A 283 24.92 9.23 32.74
N ARG A 284 24.56 7.98 32.43
CA ARG A 284 24.42 7.52 31.04
C ARG A 284 23.10 8.01 30.45
N LEU A 285 23.07 8.16 29.12
CA LEU A 285 21.79 8.26 28.43
C LEU A 285 21.04 6.94 28.53
N ARG A 286 19.73 6.99 28.69
CA ARG A 286 18.84 5.84 28.71
C ARG A 286 17.88 5.93 27.53
N LEU A 287 18.02 5.04 26.55
CA LEU A 287 17.18 5.01 25.36
C LEU A 287 16.36 3.73 25.36
N ALA A 288 15.04 3.80 25.14
CA ALA A 288 14.19 2.62 25.05
C ALA A 288 13.85 2.30 23.59
N VAL A 289 13.85 1.02 23.24
CA VAL A 289 13.31 0.50 21.97
C VAL A 289 12.17 -0.45 22.28
N ILE A 290 10.96 -0.15 21.81
CA ILE A 290 9.77 -0.96 22.02
C ILE A 290 9.57 -1.91 20.84
N GLY A 291 9.37 -3.19 21.12
CA GLY A 291 9.10 -4.23 20.14
C GLY A 291 10.27 -5.19 19.89
N ALA A 292 9.98 -6.26 19.15
CA ALA A 292 10.87 -7.40 18.92
C ALA A 292 10.94 -7.84 17.45
N GLY A 293 10.55 -6.97 16.51
CA GLY A 293 10.67 -7.24 15.08
C GLY A 293 11.94 -6.63 14.48
N GLN A 294 12.17 -6.91 13.19
CA GLN A 294 13.29 -6.39 12.41
C GLN A 294 13.60 -4.91 12.68
N SER A 295 12.61 -4.02 12.57
CA SER A 295 12.82 -2.58 12.77
C SER A 295 13.30 -2.22 14.17
N SER A 296 12.81 -2.92 15.21
CA SER A 296 13.25 -2.70 16.60
C SER A 296 14.72 -3.10 16.76
N THR A 297 15.11 -4.25 16.23
CA THR A 297 16.50 -4.73 16.27
C THR A 297 17.44 -3.78 15.52
N GLU A 298 17.07 -3.35 14.32
CA GLU A 298 17.88 -2.40 13.54
C GLU A 298 18.02 -1.04 14.25
N MET A 299 16.95 -0.54 14.89
CA MET A 299 17.01 0.69 15.69
C MET A 299 17.90 0.51 16.92
N LEU A 300 17.81 -0.61 17.64
CA LEU A 300 18.64 -0.92 18.80
C LEU A 300 20.13 -0.83 18.43
N MET A 301 20.53 -1.53 17.38
CA MET A 301 21.92 -1.55 16.91
C MET A 301 22.37 -0.17 16.41
N ASN A 302 21.50 0.54 15.66
CA ASN A 302 21.83 1.87 15.18
C ASN A 302 21.99 2.89 16.32
N LEU A 303 21.11 2.85 17.33
CA LEU A 303 21.18 3.74 18.49
C LEU A 303 22.45 3.49 19.30
N HIS A 304 22.81 2.22 19.54
CA HIS A 304 24.03 1.92 20.27
C HIS A 304 25.28 2.38 19.50
N ALA A 305 25.32 2.19 18.18
CA ALA A 305 26.43 2.67 17.36
C ALA A 305 26.56 4.20 17.36
N ARG A 306 25.45 4.94 17.42
CA ARG A 306 25.44 6.41 17.45
C ARG A 306 25.70 6.99 18.85
N PHE A 307 25.26 6.30 19.89
CA PHE A 307 25.40 6.71 21.28
C PHE A 307 26.17 5.63 22.06
N PRO A 308 27.49 5.49 21.84
CA PRO A 308 28.28 4.37 22.35
C PRO A 308 28.33 4.29 23.88
N THR A 309 28.12 5.40 24.58
CA THR A 309 28.10 5.46 26.06
C THR A 309 26.71 5.25 26.68
N ALA A 310 25.66 5.15 25.85
CA ALA A 310 24.27 5.03 26.29
C ALA A 310 23.90 3.60 26.69
N ILE A 311 22.96 3.50 27.63
CA ILE A 311 22.22 2.26 27.89
C ILE A 311 21.02 2.25 26.96
N VAL A 312 20.98 1.28 26.04
CA VAL A 312 19.87 1.12 25.09
C VAL A 312 19.08 -0.13 25.46
N THR A 313 17.88 0.06 25.99
CA THR A 313 17.03 -1.02 26.51
C THR A 313 15.96 -1.40 25.50
N MET A 314 15.99 -2.63 25.01
CA MET A 314 14.94 -3.22 24.18
C MET A 314 13.86 -3.83 25.07
N ILE A 315 12.60 -3.41 24.92
CA ILE A 315 11.46 -3.80 25.76
C ILE A 315 10.41 -4.49 24.89
N PHE A 316 10.06 -5.72 25.23
CA PHE A 316 9.08 -6.50 24.48
C PHE A 316 8.36 -7.57 25.31
N ARG A 317 7.11 -7.84 24.94
CA ARG A 317 6.23 -8.81 25.60
C ARG A 317 6.58 -10.28 25.35
N ALA A 318 7.28 -10.59 24.25
CA ALA A 318 7.65 -11.95 23.92
C ALA A 318 8.75 -12.48 24.87
N SER A 319 8.88 -13.79 24.97
CA SER A 319 9.90 -14.43 25.82
C SER A 319 11.31 -14.41 25.20
N ALA A 320 11.42 -14.25 23.89
CA ALA A 320 12.66 -14.19 23.13
C ALA A 320 12.47 -13.46 21.80
N LEU A 321 13.58 -13.03 21.19
CA LEU A 321 13.62 -12.71 19.77
C LEU A 321 13.59 -14.01 18.96
N VAL A 322 12.96 -13.98 17.79
CA VAL A 322 12.75 -15.16 16.96
C VAL A 322 13.19 -14.90 15.51
N PRO A 323 13.86 -15.87 14.86
CA PRO A 323 14.27 -15.72 13.48
C PRO A 323 13.06 -15.69 12.55
N SER A 324 13.19 -14.98 11.43
CA SER A 324 12.25 -15.08 10.31
C SER A 324 12.41 -16.43 9.63
N ASP A 325 11.31 -17.09 9.30
CA ASP A 325 11.34 -18.31 8.50
C ASP A 325 11.34 -17.96 7.01
N ASP A 326 12.49 -18.13 6.37
CA ASP A 326 12.72 -17.90 4.93
C ASP A 326 13.02 -19.22 4.19
N THR A 327 12.71 -20.37 4.80
CA THR A 327 12.94 -21.68 4.19
C THR A 327 12.06 -21.88 2.94
N GLY A 328 12.60 -22.59 1.93
CA GLY A 328 11.97 -22.68 0.61
C GLY A 328 10.51 -23.14 0.61
N PHE A 329 10.17 -24.18 1.39
CA PHE A 329 8.80 -24.71 1.47
C PHE A 329 7.83 -23.75 2.15
N VAL A 330 8.25 -23.08 3.22
CA VAL A 330 7.41 -22.11 3.94
C VAL A 330 7.23 -20.86 3.09
N ASN A 331 8.30 -20.39 2.47
CA ASN A 331 8.31 -19.18 1.66
C ASN A 331 7.46 -19.33 0.39
N SER A 332 7.49 -20.49 -0.27
CA SER A 332 6.63 -20.76 -1.44
C SER A 332 5.15 -20.77 -1.02
N ALA A 333 4.81 -21.48 0.06
CA ALA A 333 3.46 -21.55 0.59
C ALA A 333 2.94 -20.20 1.17
N ALA A 334 3.81 -19.27 1.50
CA ALA A 334 3.41 -17.97 2.02
C ALA A 334 3.36 -16.86 0.95
N PHE A 335 4.20 -16.92 -0.08
CA PHE A 335 4.48 -15.73 -0.91
C PHE A 335 4.55 -15.95 -2.43
N ASP A 336 4.34 -17.16 -2.93
CA ASP A 336 4.28 -17.35 -4.38
C ASP A 336 2.97 -16.82 -4.96
N PRO A 337 2.97 -16.35 -6.23
CA PRO A 337 1.77 -15.76 -6.82
C PRO A 337 0.53 -16.66 -6.78
N GLU A 338 0.69 -17.95 -7.06
CA GLU A 338 -0.38 -18.96 -7.04
C GLU A 338 -1.06 -19.07 -5.66
N ARG A 339 -0.33 -18.76 -4.58
CA ARG A 339 -0.89 -18.81 -3.23
C ARG A 339 -1.94 -17.72 -2.98
N THR A 340 -1.94 -16.65 -3.76
CA THR A 340 -3.02 -15.65 -3.69
C THR A 340 -4.35 -16.27 -4.16
N ASP A 341 -4.35 -17.14 -5.17
CA ASP A 341 -5.56 -17.84 -5.64
C ASP A 341 -6.06 -18.87 -4.64
N GLU A 342 -5.15 -19.66 -4.06
CA GLU A 342 -5.51 -20.65 -3.05
C GLU A 342 -6.05 -19.98 -1.78
N PHE A 343 -5.42 -18.88 -1.36
CA PHE A 343 -5.88 -18.09 -0.22
C PHE A 343 -7.24 -17.44 -0.51
N TRP A 344 -7.47 -16.95 -1.73
CA TRP A 344 -8.77 -16.45 -2.17
C TRP A 344 -9.84 -17.56 -2.15
N ARG A 345 -9.53 -18.77 -2.59
CA ARG A 345 -10.48 -19.90 -2.61
C ARG A 345 -10.72 -20.54 -1.23
N ALA A 346 -9.87 -20.27 -0.25
CA ALA A 346 -10.04 -20.79 1.10
C ALA A 346 -11.17 -20.12 1.89
N SER A 347 -11.73 -20.83 2.86
CA SER A 347 -12.70 -20.26 3.81
C SER A 347 -12.00 -19.36 4.83
N GLU A 348 -12.77 -18.53 5.55
CA GLU A 348 -12.22 -17.67 6.59
C GLU A 348 -11.46 -18.44 7.68
N THR A 349 -12.00 -19.59 8.12
CA THR A 349 -11.35 -20.47 9.11
C THR A 349 -9.96 -20.92 8.62
N GLN A 350 -9.86 -21.34 7.36
CA GLN A 350 -8.61 -21.77 6.76
C GLN A 350 -7.62 -20.61 6.63
N ARG A 351 -8.06 -19.46 6.10
CA ARG A 351 -7.23 -18.25 5.98
C ARG A 351 -6.66 -17.79 7.32
N ARG A 352 -7.49 -17.71 8.36
CA ARG A 352 -7.06 -17.34 9.73
C ARG A 352 -6.01 -18.32 10.27
N LYS A 353 -6.20 -19.63 10.05
CA LYS A 353 -5.24 -20.67 10.45
C LYS A 353 -3.90 -20.50 9.72
N TRP A 354 -3.92 -20.32 8.40
CA TRP A 354 -2.70 -20.14 7.60
C TRP A 354 -1.97 -18.84 7.92
N LEU A 355 -2.68 -17.73 8.15
CA LEU A 355 -2.06 -16.48 8.59
C LEU A 355 -1.37 -16.63 9.95
N LEU A 356 -1.95 -17.40 10.87
CA LEU A 356 -1.33 -17.69 12.17
C LEU A 356 -0.10 -18.60 12.02
N GLU A 357 -0.20 -19.62 11.18
CA GLU A 357 0.89 -20.57 10.87
C GLU A 357 2.09 -19.86 10.24
N PHE A 358 1.87 -19.06 9.21
CA PHE A 358 2.92 -18.36 8.48
C PHE A 358 3.29 -17.01 9.10
N LYS A 359 2.73 -16.62 10.25
CA LYS A 359 3.01 -15.34 10.91
C LYS A 359 4.52 -15.07 11.08
N ARG A 360 5.30 -16.13 11.34
CA ARG A 360 6.75 -16.07 11.59
C ARG A 360 7.59 -15.79 10.34
N THR A 361 7.00 -15.74 9.15
CA THR A 361 7.75 -15.36 7.94
C THR A 361 7.93 -13.83 7.84
N ASN A 362 7.04 -13.04 8.47
CA ASN A 362 6.97 -11.60 8.24
C ASN A 362 6.78 -10.76 9.52
N TYR A 363 6.07 -11.26 10.54
CA TYR A 363 5.65 -10.44 11.68
C TYR A 363 6.33 -10.82 12.99
N SER A 364 6.87 -9.82 13.69
CA SER A 364 7.54 -9.98 14.99
C SER A 364 8.71 -10.97 14.95
N VAL A 365 9.42 -10.97 13.82
CA VAL A 365 10.61 -11.76 13.56
C VAL A 365 11.74 -10.86 13.08
N VAL A 366 12.96 -11.39 13.13
CA VAL A 366 14.19 -10.72 12.75
C VAL A 366 15.00 -11.69 11.90
N ARG A 367 15.73 -11.21 10.90
CA ARG A 367 16.60 -12.13 10.14
C ARG A 367 17.63 -12.79 11.03
N THR A 368 17.92 -14.06 10.75
CA THR A 368 18.88 -14.89 11.51
C THR A 368 20.27 -14.27 11.59
N ASP A 369 20.77 -13.69 10.50
CA ASP A 369 22.10 -13.06 10.48
C ASP A 369 22.17 -11.82 11.41
N LEU A 370 21.14 -10.96 11.38
CA LEU A 370 21.06 -9.81 12.27
C LEU A 370 20.86 -10.24 13.74
N LEU A 371 20.13 -11.33 13.99
CA LEU A 371 20.02 -11.89 15.33
C LEU A 371 21.36 -12.41 15.85
N ASN A 372 22.12 -13.11 15.00
CA ASN A 372 23.44 -13.60 15.36
C ASN A 372 24.39 -12.42 15.60
N GLU A 373 24.39 -11.39 14.75
CA GLU A 373 25.20 -10.18 14.94
C GLU A 373 24.85 -9.48 16.26
N LEU A 374 23.56 -9.34 16.59
CA LEU A 374 23.13 -8.79 17.87
C LEU A 374 23.58 -9.65 19.04
N HIS A 375 23.40 -10.97 18.95
CA HIS A 375 23.79 -11.91 20.00
C HIS A 375 25.29 -11.86 20.26
N ASP A 376 26.10 -11.98 19.21
CA ASP A 376 27.56 -11.93 19.28
C ASP A 376 28.02 -10.57 19.83
N SER A 377 27.45 -9.47 19.35
CA SER A 377 27.77 -8.14 19.88
C SER A 377 27.39 -7.97 21.35
N MET A 378 26.35 -8.64 21.84
CA MET A 378 25.97 -8.57 23.25
C MET A 378 26.86 -9.45 24.12
N TYR A 379 27.19 -10.65 23.65
CA TYR A 379 28.05 -11.59 24.36
C TYR A 379 29.49 -11.06 24.44
N ASP A 380 30.10 -10.77 23.29
CA ASP A 380 31.52 -10.40 23.21
C ASP A 380 31.80 -9.05 23.88
N LYS A 381 30.89 -8.07 23.77
CA LYS A 381 31.15 -6.72 24.31
C LYS A 381 30.75 -6.54 25.77
N TYR A 382 29.80 -7.33 26.29
CA TYR A 382 29.25 -7.08 27.62
C TYR A 382 29.40 -8.25 28.60
N GLU A 383 29.56 -9.48 28.10
CA GLU A 383 29.77 -10.65 28.95
C GLU A 383 31.24 -11.04 29.03
N VAL A 384 32.00 -10.89 27.94
CA VAL A 384 33.44 -11.17 27.93
C VAL A 384 34.20 -9.99 28.55
N GLN A 385 34.74 -10.20 29.76
CA GLN A 385 35.56 -9.21 30.45
C GLN A 385 37.04 -9.48 30.20
N LEU A 386 37.73 -8.55 29.55
CA LEU A 386 39.17 -8.58 29.43
C LEU A 386 39.82 -8.18 30.78
N PRO A 387 41.02 -8.73 31.10
CA PRO A 387 41.86 -8.19 32.16
C PRO A 387 42.08 -6.68 31.98
N GLU A 388 42.18 -5.95 33.08
CA GLU A 388 42.24 -4.48 33.08
C GLU A 388 43.38 -3.93 32.19
N GLU A 389 44.49 -4.67 32.11
CA GLU A 389 45.68 -4.31 31.35
C GLU A 389 45.51 -4.48 29.82
N LEU A 390 44.53 -5.28 29.40
CA LEU A 390 44.21 -5.56 27.99
C LEU A 390 42.96 -4.82 27.52
N GLN A 391 42.19 -4.24 28.43
CA GLN A 391 40.96 -3.54 28.12
C GLN A 391 41.23 -2.14 27.57
N ASP A 392 40.65 -1.82 26.41
CA ASP A 392 40.73 -0.47 25.86
C ASP A 392 40.06 0.53 26.83
N PRO A 393 40.72 1.64 27.21
CA PRO A 393 40.11 2.67 28.04
C PRO A 393 38.76 3.17 27.54
N ALA A 394 38.51 3.16 26.22
CA ALA A 394 37.24 3.53 25.62
C ALA A 394 36.12 2.52 25.92
N GLU A 395 36.45 1.23 26.10
CA GLU A 395 35.47 0.19 26.48
C GLU A 395 34.95 0.41 27.92
N ARG A 396 35.78 0.97 28.82
CA ARG A 396 35.36 1.29 30.20
C ARG A 396 34.24 2.32 30.25
N GLU A 397 34.19 3.19 29.25
CA GLU A 397 33.16 4.21 29.12
C GLU A 397 31.97 3.76 28.28
N GLN A 398 32.08 2.61 27.62
CA GLN A 398 31.04 2.10 26.75
C GLN A 398 29.76 1.82 27.55
N GLY A 399 28.63 2.18 26.96
CA GLY A 399 27.32 1.80 27.46
C GLY A 399 27.02 0.35 27.10
N ARG A 400 25.75 -0.05 27.20
CA ARG A 400 25.35 -1.42 26.91
C ARG A 400 23.99 -1.52 26.26
N MET A 401 23.74 -2.66 25.64
CA MET A 401 22.40 -3.06 25.24
C MET A 401 21.76 -3.90 26.34
N GLU A 402 20.49 -3.65 26.64
CA GLU A 402 19.72 -4.44 27.61
C GLU A 402 18.47 -5.02 26.95
N MET A 403 18.07 -6.22 27.36
CA MET A 403 16.81 -6.83 26.93
C MET A 403 15.87 -7.04 28.10
N ARG A 404 14.68 -6.44 28.01
CA ARG A 404 13.56 -6.63 28.90
C ARG A 404 12.46 -7.41 28.19
N ARG A 405 12.64 -8.72 28.18
CA ARG A 405 11.68 -9.71 27.66
C ARG A 405 10.51 -9.88 28.62
N CYS A 406 9.40 -10.43 28.14
CA CYS A 406 8.16 -10.58 28.92
C CYS A 406 7.71 -9.30 29.64
N THR A 407 7.98 -8.12 29.07
CA THR A 407 7.68 -6.83 29.70
C THR A 407 6.67 -6.06 28.88
N GLU A 408 5.64 -5.54 29.55
CA GLU A 408 4.59 -4.70 28.96
C GLU A 408 4.70 -3.26 29.44
N VAL A 409 4.32 -2.32 28.57
CA VAL A 409 4.24 -0.89 28.92
C VAL A 409 2.78 -0.58 29.25
N GLU A 410 2.51 -0.24 30.51
CA GLU A 410 1.16 0.03 31.00
C GLU A 410 0.76 1.50 30.79
N ALA A 411 1.70 2.41 31.02
CA ALA A 411 1.49 3.83 30.90
C ALA A 411 2.75 4.53 30.39
N VAL A 412 2.55 5.66 29.71
CA VAL A 412 3.60 6.50 29.15
C VAL A 412 3.29 7.95 29.50
N GLU A 413 4.26 8.62 30.11
CA GLU A 413 4.15 10.04 30.45
C GLU A 413 5.34 10.81 29.87
N GLY A 414 5.04 11.92 29.18
CA GLY A 414 6.08 12.84 28.73
C GLY A 414 6.51 13.72 29.91
N VAL A 415 7.81 13.73 30.23
CA VAL A 415 8.37 14.55 31.31
C VAL A 415 9.39 15.53 30.75
N GLU A 416 9.77 16.53 31.54
CA GLU A 416 10.79 17.49 31.11
C GLU A 416 12.10 16.76 30.80
N GLY A 417 12.55 16.86 29.54
CA GLY A 417 13.79 16.25 29.09
C GLY A 417 13.75 14.71 28.92
N GLY A 418 12.58 14.06 28.98
CA GLY A 418 12.50 12.60 28.86
C GLY A 418 11.09 12.04 28.70
N VAL A 419 10.98 10.73 28.90
CA VAL A 419 9.72 9.97 28.88
C VAL A 419 9.79 8.96 30.02
N GLU A 420 8.74 8.88 30.83
CA GLU A 420 8.59 7.85 31.86
C GLU A 420 7.68 6.73 31.35
N LEU A 421 8.13 5.49 31.54
CA LEU A 421 7.38 4.28 31.20
C LEU A 421 7.06 3.53 32.48
N VAL A 422 5.78 3.22 32.69
CA VAL A 422 5.35 2.25 33.70
C VAL A 422 5.41 0.87 33.07
N LEU A 423 6.31 0.02 33.57
CA LEU A 423 6.64 -1.28 33.00
C LEU A 423 6.16 -2.39 33.92
N ARG A 424 5.40 -3.35 33.38
CA ARG A 424 5.02 -4.59 34.06
C ARG A 424 5.91 -5.74 33.59
N ASP A 425 6.72 -6.28 34.50
CA ASP A 425 7.54 -7.47 34.27
C ASP A 425 6.73 -8.74 34.54
N ASN A 426 6.22 -9.36 33.47
CA ASN A 426 5.46 -10.60 33.56
C ASN A 426 6.35 -11.84 33.80
N LEU A 427 7.68 -11.72 33.71
CA LEU A 427 8.61 -12.80 34.09
C LEU A 427 8.71 -12.91 35.62
N ARG A 428 8.66 -11.78 36.33
CA ARG A 428 8.82 -11.70 37.80
C ARG A 428 7.49 -11.41 38.50
N CYS A 429 6.47 -12.23 38.22
CA CYS A 429 5.15 -12.17 38.86
C CYS A 429 4.41 -10.84 38.69
N GLY A 430 4.61 -10.13 37.58
CA GLY A 430 3.90 -8.89 37.28
C GLY A 430 4.39 -7.67 38.08
N LYS A 431 5.65 -7.68 38.53
CA LYS A 431 6.26 -6.52 39.21
C LYS A 431 6.14 -5.29 38.33
N VAL A 432 5.63 -4.20 38.89
CA VAL A 432 5.50 -2.92 38.21
C VAL A 432 6.63 -1.99 38.66
N GLU A 433 7.27 -1.31 37.71
CA GLU A 433 8.26 -0.27 37.99
C GLU A 433 8.15 0.89 37.00
N THR A 434 8.43 2.10 37.47
CA THR A 434 8.51 3.30 36.62
C THR A 434 9.96 3.55 36.26
N VAL A 435 10.24 3.65 34.96
CA VAL A 435 11.59 3.89 34.45
C VAL A 435 11.60 5.09 33.52
N ARG A 436 12.52 6.03 33.80
CA ARG A 436 12.75 7.20 32.97
C ARG A 436 13.75 6.91 31.85
N PHE A 437 13.41 7.38 30.66
CA PHE A 437 14.24 7.34 29.45
C PHE A 437 14.39 8.73 28.85
N ASP A 438 15.50 8.99 28.18
CA ASP A 438 15.75 10.22 27.44
C ASP A 438 14.97 10.29 26.13
N ALA A 439 14.75 9.13 25.50
CA ALA A 439 13.90 8.96 24.33
C ALA A 439 13.41 7.52 24.22
N VAL A 440 12.25 7.35 23.57
CA VAL A 440 11.60 6.06 23.36
C VAL A 440 11.32 5.87 21.88
N PHE A 441 11.80 4.76 21.32
CA PHE A 441 11.68 4.42 19.91
C PHE A 441 10.73 3.24 19.74
N VAL A 442 9.63 3.44 19.00
CA VAL A 442 8.51 2.51 18.96
C VAL A 442 8.52 1.72 17.63
N GLY A 443 8.92 0.46 17.68
CA GLY A 443 8.98 -0.47 16.55
C GLY A 443 7.80 -1.44 16.46
N THR A 444 6.57 -0.93 16.57
CA THR A 444 5.34 -1.72 16.74
C THR A 444 4.57 -1.99 15.45
N GLY A 445 5.19 -1.73 14.31
CA GLY A 445 4.67 -2.06 12.99
C GLY A 445 3.67 -1.02 12.46
N PHE A 446 2.82 -1.44 11.52
CA PHE A 446 1.92 -0.57 10.80
C PHE A 446 0.52 -1.19 10.69
N VAL A 447 -0.50 -0.36 10.64
CA VAL A 447 -1.87 -0.73 10.28
C VAL A 447 -2.10 -0.42 8.81
N ARG A 448 -2.66 -1.36 8.06
CA ARG A 448 -2.92 -1.24 6.63
C ARG A 448 -4.40 -1.47 6.39
N SER A 449 -5.21 -0.44 6.65
CA SER A 449 -6.66 -0.50 6.48
C SER A 449 -7.14 0.75 5.74
N PRO A 450 -7.88 0.61 4.62
CA PRO A 450 -8.52 1.73 3.94
C PRO A 450 -9.44 2.54 4.85
N ALA A 451 -10.04 1.92 5.88
CA ALA A 451 -10.90 2.60 6.85
C ALA A 451 -10.18 3.66 7.69
N LYS A 452 -8.84 3.65 7.71
CA LYS A 452 -8.02 4.67 8.38
C LYS A 452 -7.63 5.83 7.46
N MET A 453 -8.07 5.84 6.19
CA MET A 453 -7.73 6.85 5.20
C MET A 453 -8.85 7.91 5.10
N GLU A 454 -8.65 9.07 5.72
CA GLU A 454 -9.67 10.13 5.81
C GLU A 454 -10.18 10.61 4.44
N PHE A 455 -9.32 10.63 3.41
CA PHE A 455 -9.71 11.07 2.07
C PHE A 455 -10.72 10.11 1.38
N LEU A 456 -10.92 8.90 1.92
CA LEU A 456 -11.91 7.92 1.44
C LEU A 456 -13.27 8.00 2.16
N GLU A 457 -13.41 8.85 3.17
CA GLU A 457 -14.60 8.89 4.04
C GLU A 457 -15.91 8.99 3.27
N ARG A 458 -15.94 9.84 2.23
CA ARG A 458 -17.15 10.09 1.42
C ARG A 458 -17.52 8.92 0.49
N LEU A 459 -16.65 7.92 0.37
CA LEU A 459 -16.90 6.72 -0.43
C LEU A 459 -17.48 5.57 0.40
N LYS A 460 -17.44 5.63 1.73
CA LYS A 460 -17.99 4.58 2.62
C LYS A 460 -19.43 4.17 2.30
N PRO A 461 -20.38 5.10 2.00
CA PRO A 461 -21.75 4.70 1.65
C PRO A 461 -21.85 3.83 0.39
N PHE A 462 -20.85 3.91 -0.48
CA PHE A 462 -20.80 3.21 -1.77
C PHE A 462 -20.03 1.88 -1.68
N TYR A 463 -19.03 1.82 -0.81
CA TYR A 463 -18.12 0.68 -0.64
C TYR A 463 -18.07 0.24 0.82
N PRO A 464 -18.88 -0.77 1.22
CA PRO A 464 -18.96 -1.23 2.60
C PRO A 464 -17.60 -1.65 3.20
N ALA A 465 -16.68 -2.19 2.39
CA ALA A 465 -15.33 -2.56 2.81
C ALA A 465 -14.45 -1.40 3.33
N LEU A 466 -14.86 -0.15 3.09
CA LEU A 466 -14.19 1.04 3.66
C LEU A 466 -14.64 1.35 5.09
N ASP A 467 -15.71 0.71 5.57
CA ASP A 467 -16.18 0.84 6.94
C ASP A 467 -15.46 -0.14 7.88
N ALA A 468 -15.07 0.35 9.05
CA ALA A 468 -14.28 -0.44 10.00
C ALA A 468 -15.10 -1.53 10.69
N GLU A 469 -16.39 -1.28 10.97
CA GLU A 469 -17.29 -2.27 11.57
C GLU A 469 -17.58 -3.37 10.56
N TRP A 470 -17.83 -2.99 9.31
CA TRP A 470 -18.00 -3.94 8.21
C TRP A 470 -16.76 -4.81 8.03
N ALA A 471 -15.56 -4.23 8.03
CA ALA A 471 -14.32 -4.98 7.86
C ALA A 471 -13.99 -5.90 9.06
N ALA A 472 -14.57 -5.64 10.24
CA ALA A 472 -14.34 -6.40 11.47
C ALA A 472 -15.39 -7.51 11.71
N ARG A 473 -16.40 -7.63 10.84
CA ARG A 473 -17.45 -8.64 10.98
C ARG A 473 -16.89 -10.05 10.90
N ASP A 474 -17.46 -10.96 11.68
CA ASP A 474 -17.14 -12.39 11.55
C ASP A 474 -17.97 -12.97 10.40
N THR A 475 -17.31 -13.42 9.34
CA THR A 475 -17.97 -14.03 8.16
C THR A 475 -17.80 -15.54 8.11
N THR A 476 -17.36 -16.14 9.22
CA THR A 476 -16.93 -17.54 9.25
C THR A 476 -18.05 -18.48 8.81
N ALA A 477 -19.26 -18.28 9.33
CA ALA A 477 -20.40 -19.14 9.01
C ALA A 477 -20.80 -19.03 7.53
N GLU A 478 -20.92 -17.81 7.02
CA GLU A 478 -21.35 -17.55 5.63
C GLU A 478 -20.28 -17.97 4.60
N GLU A 479 -18.99 -17.79 4.93
CA GLU A 479 -17.90 -18.27 4.08
C GLU A 479 -17.79 -19.80 4.09
N ASP A 480 -18.00 -20.46 5.24
CA ASP A 480 -18.00 -21.92 5.31
C ASP A 480 -19.22 -22.52 4.57
N GLU A 481 -20.38 -21.85 4.58
CA GLU A 481 -21.51 -22.20 3.71
C GLU A 481 -21.17 -22.04 2.24
N THR A 482 -20.54 -20.93 1.86
CA THR A 482 -20.10 -20.68 0.48
C THR A 482 -19.09 -21.74 0.02
N ALA A 483 -18.20 -22.18 0.91
CA ALA A 483 -17.22 -23.24 0.61
C ALA A 483 -17.88 -24.60 0.31
N LYS A 484 -19.04 -24.90 0.92
CA LYS A 484 -19.78 -26.15 0.65
C LYS A 484 -20.48 -26.14 -0.72
N LEU A 485 -20.66 -24.97 -1.33
CA LEU A 485 -21.33 -24.82 -2.61
C LEU A 485 -20.41 -25.05 -3.82
N VAL A 486 -19.08 -25.12 -3.60
CA VAL A 486 -18.08 -25.24 -4.66
C VAL A 486 -18.31 -26.48 -5.55
N ASP A 487 -18.81 -27.58 -4.98
CA ASP A 487 -19.02 -28.82 -5.73
C ASP A 487 -20.43 -28.93 -6.38
N VAL A 488 -21.33 -27.98 -6.10
CA VAL A 488 -22.76 -28.08 -6.44
C VAL A 488 -23.35 -26.88 -7.18
N GLU A 489 -22.74 -25.71 -7.07
CA GLU A 489 -23.16 -24.47 -7.74
C GLU A 489 -22.15 -24.09 -8.84
N ASP A 490 -22.58 -23.25 -9.79
CA ASP A 490 -21.68 -22.70 -10.80
C ASP A 490 -20.60 -21.81 -10.16
N ASP A 491 -19.36 -21.94 -10.66
CA ASP A 491 -18.20 -21.17 -10.18
C ASP A 491 -18.47 -19.66 -10.11
N GLU A 492 -19.17 -19.09 -11.10
CA GLU A 492 -19.51 -17.66 -11.12
C GLU A 492 -20.41 -17.24 -9.94
N VAL A 493 -21.32 -18.12 -9.51
CA VAL A 493 -22.22 -17.87 -8.38
C VAL A 493 -21.43 -17.90 -7.08
N VAL A 494 -20.55 -18.89 -6.93
CA VAL A 494 -19.69 -19.03 -5.75
C VAL A 494 -18.74 -17.84 -5.63
N GLU A 495 -18.09 -17.44 -6.74
CA GLU A 495 -17.20 -16.29 -6.77
C GLU A 495 -17.94 -15.00 -6.40
N ARG A 496 -19.12 -14.75 -6.98
CA ARG A 496 -19.91 -13.55 -6.64
C ARG A 496 -20.32 -13.52 -5.16
N ARG A 497 -20.61 -14.67 -4.54
CA ARG A 497 -20.86 -14.75 -3.09
C ARG A 497 -19.61 -14.39 -2.28
N ARG A 498 -18.44 -14.92 -2.64
CA ARG A 498 -17.15 -14.57 -2.00
C ARG A 498 -16.85 -13.08 -2.11
N GLU A 499 -17.01 -12.51 -3.30
CA GLU A 499 -16.80 -11.09 -3.55
C GLU A 499 -17.70 -10.21 -2.67
N ASN A 500 -18.99 -10.54 -2.60
CA ASN A 500 -19.95 -9.80 -1.76
C ASN A 500 -19.65 -9.96 -0.25
N LEU A 501 -19.26 -11.15 0.19
CA LEU A 501 -18.85 -11.40 1.58
C LEU A 501 -17.54 -10.68 1.93
N ARG A 502 -16.64 -10.48 0.98
CA ARG A 502 -15.33 -9.88 1.25
C ARG A 502 -15.27 -8.41 0.93
N GLY A 503 -16.25 -7.89 0.19
CA GLY A 503 -16.34 -6.49 -0.19
C GLY A 503 -15.23 -6.05 -1.12
N ILE A 504 -14.50 -7.02 -1.67
CA ILE A 504 -13.39 -6.89 -2.60
C ILE A 504 -13.41 -8.13 -3.49
N THR A 505 -12.91 -7.99 -4.70
CA THR A 505 -12.75 -9.06 -5.69
C THR A 505 -11.32 -9.58 -5.75
N ARG A 506 -11.11 -10.72 -6.41
CA ARG A 506 -9.77 -11.31 -6.61
C ARG A 506 -8.81 -10.38 -7.38
N ASP A 507 -9.34 -9.54 -8.25
CA ASP A 507 -8.59 -8.51 -8.99
C ASP A 507 -8.46 -7.18 -8.22
N TYR A 508 -8.62 -7.20 -6.88
CA TYR A 508 -8.40 -6.09 -5.95
C TYR A 508 -9.39 -4.92 -6.06
N ARG A 509 -10.50 -5.08 -6.77
CA ARG A 509 -11.56 -4.07 -6.89
C ARG A 509 -12.51 -4.17 -5.71
N LEU A 510 -12.84 -3.06 -5.06
CA LEU A 510 -13.88 -3.03 -4.03
C LEU A 510 -15.26 -3.26 -4.65
N VAL A 511 -16.08 -4.05 -3.97
CA VAL A 511 -17.46 -4.35 -4.36
C VAL A 511 -18.37 -3.25 -3.83
N ARG A 512 -19.28 -2.76 -4.68
CA ARG A 512 -20.25 -1.73 -4.31
C ARG A 512 -21.36 -2.32 -3.45
N GLY A 513 -21.88 -1.53 -2.51
CA GLY A 513 -22.97 -1.97 -1.64
C GLY A 513 -24.28 -2.30 -2.37
N SER A 514 -24.53 -1.68 -3.52
CA SER A 514 -25.70 -1.99 -4.35
C SER A 514 -25.64 -3.36 -5.03
N ALA A 515 -24.47 -3.73 -5.57
CA ALA A 515 -24.23 -5.05 -6.16
C ALA A 515 -24.45 -6.18 -5.14
N MET A 516 -24.13 -5.95 -3.85
CA MET A 516 -24.38 -6.90 -2.77
C MET A 516 -25.88 -7.13 -2.51
N ARG A 517 -26.70 -6.08 -2.62
CA ARG A 517 -28.15 -6.15 -2.31
C ARG A 517 -28.95 -6.88 -3.40
N SER A 518 -28.52 -6.81 -4.66
CA SER A 518 -29.22 -7.45 -5.78
C SER A 518 -29.32 -8.98 -5.65
N VAL A 519 -28.43 -9.61 -4.87
CA VAL A 519 -28.39 -11.07 -4.69
C VAL A 519 -29.37 -11.57 -3.63
N HIS A 520 -29.80 -10.71 -2.70
CA HIS A 520 -30.77 -11.10 -1.66
C HIS A 520 -32.23 -11.11 -2.17
N ALA A 521 -32.51 -10.51 -3.33
CA ALA A 521 -33.83 -10.50 -3.93
C ALA A 521 -34.14 -11.76 -4.76
N SER A 522 -33.13 -12.50 -5.22
CA SER A 522 -33.32 -13.72 -6.05
C SER A 522 -33.43 -15.02 -5.23
N GLY A 523 -33.41 -14.95 -3.90
CA GLY A 523 -33.36 -16.10 -3.01
C GLY A 523 -34.66 -16.42 -2.27
N LYS A 524 -35.82 -16.49 -2.95
CA LYS A 524 -37.02 -17.17 -2.42
C LYS A 524 -37.91 -17.73 -3.53
N ALA A 525 -37.75 -19.02 -3.82
CA ALA A 525 -38.85 -19.88 -4.21
C ALA A 525 -38.63 -21.25 -3.55
N SER A 526 -39.36 -21.52 -2.47
CA SER A 526 -39.44 -22.87 -1.89
C SER A 526 -40.14 -23.83 -2.86
N PRO A 527 -39.77 -25.11 -2.89
CA PRO A 527 -40.34 -26.08 -3.83
C PRO A 527 -41.73 -26.49 -3.35
N ALA A 528 -42.76 -26.24 -4.17
CA ALA A 528 -44.03 -26.92 -4.06
C ALA A 528 -44.00 -28.15 -4.98
N ALA A 529 -44.34 -29.30 -4.42
CA ALA A 529 -44.42 -30.59 -5.10
C ALA A 529 -45.49 -30.59 -6.22
N GLY A 530 -45.16 -31.19 -7.36
CA GLY A 530 -46.09 -31.46 -8.45
C GLY A 530 -45.38 -32.09 -9.65
N SER A 531 -45.84 -33.25 -10.08
CA SER A 531 -45.29 -34.23 -11.02
C SER A 531 -45.21 -33.84 -12.50
N ASP A 532 -44.27 -34.50 -13.19
CA ASP A 532 -44.23 -34.94 -14.60
C ASP A 532 -44.47 -33.95 -15.75
N ALA A 533 -43.42 -33.70 -16.55
CA ALA A 533 -43.36 -34.07 -17.98
C ALA A 533 -42.04 -33.60 -18.64
N SER A 534 -41.52 -34.45 -19.52
CA SER A 534 -40.37 -34.23 -20.41
C SER A 534 -40.52 -33.01 -21.34
N SER A 535 -39.42 -32.28 -21.65
CA SER A 535 -38.85 -32.11 -23.00
C SER A 535 -37.87 -30.93 -23.15
N THR A 536 -36.72 -31.24 -23.76
CA THR A 536 -35.82 -30.49 -24.66
C THR A 536 -35.99 -28.98 -24.96
N SER A 537 -34.84 -28.28 -24.89
CA SER A 537 -34.28 -27.38 -25.93
C SER A 537 -34.64 -25.88 -25.99
N SER A 538 -33.55 -25.09 -26.03
CA SER A 538 -33.30 -23.90 -26.85
C SER A 538 -33.80 -22.51 -26.43
N GLN A 539 -32.80 -21.61 -26.37
CA GLN A 539 -32.67 -20.32 -27.06
C GLN A 539 -33.85 -19.33 -27.12
N GLN A 540 -33.47 -18.06 -26.96
CA GLN A 540 -34.18 -16.82 -27.31
C GLN A 540 -35.20 -16.28 -26.31
N THR A 541 -34.79 -15.20 -25.64
CA THR A 541 -35.66 -14.05 -25.36
C THR A 541 -34.89 -12.82 -25.82
N LEU A 542 -34.91 -12.50 -27.11
CA LEU A 542 -35.78 -11.50 -27.74
C LEU A 542 -35.82 -10.15 -27.00
N ALA A 543 -35.25 -9.16 -27.68
CA ALA A 543 -35.20 -7.76 -27.35
C ALA A 543 -36.59 -7.17 -27.05
N SER A 544 -36.72 -6.54 -25.89
CA SER A 544 -37.68 -5.46 -25.69
C SER A 544 -36.91 -4.14 -25.72
N GLU A 545 -37.26 -3.26 -26.66
CA GLU A 545 -36.82 -1.87 -26.71
C GLU A 545 -37.34 -1.12 -25.47
N GLY A 546 -36.60 -1.23 -24.36
CA GLY A 546 -36.68 -0.36 -23.20
C GLY A 546 -35.59 0.72 -23.27
N PRO A 547 -35.66 1.78 -22.42
CA PRO A 547 -34.60 2.76 -22.34
C PRO A 547 -33.28 2.04 -22.00
N LEU A 548 -32.22 2.30 -22.79
CA LEU A 548 -30.86 1.74 -22.65
C LEU A 548 -30.60 1.13 -21.26
N GLU A 549 -30.52 -0.20 -21.22
CA GLU A 549 -30.20 -0.98 -20.01
C GLU A 549 -28.98 -0.40 -19.26
N PRO A 550 -28.92 -0.50 -17.91
CA PRO A 550 -27.80 -0.02 -17.10
C PRO A 550 -26.41 -0.58 -17.48
N ALA A 551 -26.38 -1.65 -18.30
CA ALA A 551 -25.19 -2.42 -18.66
C ALA A 551 -24.15 -1.69 -19.53
N ASP A 552 -24.50 -0.55 -20.16
CA ASP A 552 -23.59 0.18 -21.07
C ASP A 552 -22.92 1.42 -20.45
N ARG A 553 -23.14 1.69 -19.15
CA ARG A 553 -22.49 2.81 -18.47
C ARG A 553 -21.10 2.41 -17.98
N PRO A 554 -20.06 3.24 -18.21
CA PRO A 554 -18.75 3.03 -17.60
C PRO A 554 -18.88 2.93 -16.08
N GLU A 555 -18.62 1.77 -15.50
CA GLU A 555 -18.69 1.58 -14.06
C GLU A 555 -17.35 1.99 -13.40
N PRO A 556 -17.29 3.16 -12.74
CA PRO A 556 -16.10 3.59 -12.01
C PRO A 556 -15.73 2.59 -10.92
N SER A 557 -14.45 2.23 -10.85
CA SER A 557 -13.96 1.21 -9.93
C SER A 557 -12.93 1.78 -8.96
N LEU A 558 -12.92 1.25 -7.74
CA LEU A 558 -11.94 1.57 -6.71
C LEU A 558 -11.12 0.32 -6.39
N TYR A 559 -9.82 0.37 -6.63
CA TYR A 559 -8.87 -0.68 -6.31
C TYR A 559 -8.10 -0.31 -5.04
N VAL A 560 -7.81 -1.29 -4.20
CA VAL A 560 -7.00 -1.12 -2.97
C VAL A 560 -5.88 -2.12 -3.00
N LEU A 561 -4.63 -1.66 -2.80
CA LEU A 561 -3.44 -2.51 -2.84
C LEU A 561 -2.65 -2.40 -1.53
N GLY A 562 -2.21 -3.54 -0.98
CA GLY A 562 -1.32 -3.59 0.18
C GLY A 562 -2.00 -3.49 1.54
N GLY A 563 -3.34 -3.62 1.60
CA GLY A 563 -4.15 -3.67 2.82
C GLY A 563 -5.16 -4.81 2.85
N ASN A 564 -4.93 -5.86 2.06
CA ASN A 564 -5.87 -6.95 1.79
C ASN A 564 -5.34 -8.32 2.25
N GLU A 565 -4.38 -8.35 3.19
CA GLU A 565 -3.79 -9.59 3.69
C GLU A 565 -4.84 -10.61 4.18
N ALA A 566 -5.92 -10.11 4.78
CA ALA A 566 -7.02 -10.94 5.23
C ALA A 566 -7.64 -11.76 4.09
N THR A 567 -7.67 -11.27 2.85
CA THR A 567 -8.33 -11.89 1.69
C THR A 567 -7.38 -12.39 0.59
N HIS A 568 -6.16 -11.87 0.53
CA HIS A 568 -5.16 -12.15 -0.53
C HIS A 568 -3.84 -12.74 -0.01
N GLY A 569 -3.70 -12.90 1.31
CA GLY A 569 -2.54 -13.54 1.95
C GLY A 569 -1.40 -12.58 2.30
N LEU A 570 -0.35 -13.13 2.93
CA LEU A 570 0.78 -12.37 3.49
C LEU A 570 1.58 -11.56 2.46
N SER A 571 1.57 -11.99 1.20
CA SER A 571 2.29 -11.34 0.10
C SER A 571 1.71 -9.98 -0.28
N ASP A 572 0.44 -9.68 0.07
CA ASP A 572 -0.25 -8.46 -0.37
C ASP A 572 0.47 -7.19 0.07
N SER A 573 1.01 -7.15 1.29
CA SER A 573 1.68 -5.96 1.82
C SER A 573 3.16 -5.81 1.41
N LEU A 574 3.69 -6.78 0.65
CA LEU A 574 5.11 -6.95 0.37
C LEU A 574 5.44 -6.80 -1.12
N LEU A 575 6.75 -6.82 -1.43
CA LEU A 575 7.25 -6.80 -2.80
C LEU A 575 7.04 -8.14 -3.52
N SER A 576 6.78 -9.22 -2.78
CA SER A 576 6.83 -10.61 -3.26
C SER A 576 6.03 -10.87 -4.54
N ILE A 577 4.87 -10.24 -4.68
CA ILE A 577 3.98 -10.41 -5.85
C ILE A 577 3.72 -9.09 -6.59
N VAL A 578 4.52 -8.04 -6.34
CA VAL A 578 4.20 -6.69 -6.82
C VAL A 578 4.13 -6.62 -8.35
N ALA A 579 5.05 -7.31 -9.05
CA ALA A 579 5.07 -7.43 -10.50
C ALA A 579 3.86 -8.21 -11.04
N HIS A 580 3.55 -9.34 -10.40
CA HIS A 580 2.44 -10.21 -10.79
C HIS A 580 1.09 -9.49 -10.63
N ARG A 581 0.85 -8.92 -9.44
CA ARG A 581 -0.35 -8.13 -9.14
C ARG A 581 -0.51 -6.94 -10.07
N ALA A 582 0.58 -6.27 -10.44
CA ALA A 582 0.53 -5.19 -11.41
C ALA A 582 0.00 -5.66 -12.78
N GLY A 583 0.37 -6.87 -13.22
CA GLY A 583 -0.17 -7.50 -14.42
C GLY A 583 -1.67 -7.79 -14.31
N GLU A 584 -2.11 -8.40 -13.21
CA GLU A 584 -3.53 -8.71 -12.96
C GLU A 584 -4.41 -7.45 -12.95
N VAL A 585 -3.99 -6.41 -12.22
CA VAL A 585 -4.72 -5.15 -12.14
C VAL A 585 -4.73 -4.44 -13.49
N THR A 586 -3.64 -4.49 -14.25
CA THR A 586 -3.59 -3.96 -15.63
C THR A 586 -4.62 -4.66 -16.52
N ALA A 587 -4.67 -6.00 -16.50
CA ALA A 587 -5.64 -6.76 -17.27
C ALA A 587 -7.08 -6.41 -16.88
N SER A 588 -7.38 -6.33 -15.57
CA SER A 588 -8.70 -5.92 -15.05
C SER A 588 -9.10 -4.53 -15.55
N LEU A 589 -8.19 -3.55 -15.50
CA LEU A 589 -8.47 -2.19 -15.95
C LEU A 589 -8.73 -2.13 -17.46
N VAL A 590 -7.88 -2.75 -18.27
CA VAL A 590 -7.97 -2.69 -19.74
C VAL A 590 -9.21 -3.40 -20.28
N GLN A 591 -9.54 -4.58 -19.74
CA GLN A 591 -10.76 -5.32 -20.12
C GLN A 591 -12.03 -4.48 -19.90
N ARG A 592 -12.03 -3.62 -18.88
CA ARG A 592 -13.16 -2.72 -18.57
C ARG A 592 -13.22 -1.49 -19.47
N VAL A 593 -12.09 -1.00 -19.99
CA VAL A 593 -12.08 0.11 -20.97
C VAL A 593 -12.73 -0.29 -22.29
N ALA A 594 -12.48 -1.50 -22.77
CA ALA A 594 -13.11 -2.03 -23.97
C ALA A 594 -14.65 -2.07 -23.87
N ARG A 595 -15.20 -2.29 -22.67
CA ARG A 595 -16.65 -2.23 -22.40
C ARG A 595 -17.16 -0.79 -22.31
N SER A 596 -16.45 0.07 -21.58
CA SER A 596 -16.79 1.48 -21.39
C SER A 596 -16.78 2.31 -22.70
N ARG A 597 -15.93 1.97 -23.67
CA ARG A 597 -15.83 2.69 -24.95
C ARG A 597 -16.71 2.10 -26.06
N ARG A 598 -17.16 0.84 -25.93
CA ARG A 598 -18.15 0.23 -26.84
C ARG A 598 -19.54 0.88 -26.72
N GLY A 599 -19.93 1.35 -25.54
CA GLY A 599 -21.15 2.17 -25.36
C GLY A 599 -21.14 3.51 -26.11
N THR A 600 -20.05 3.86 -26.81
CA THR A 600 -19.91 5.09 -27.60
C THR A 600 -19.82 4.84 -29.12
N VAL A 601 -19.67 3.58 -29.56
CA VAL A 601 -19.56 3.24 -31.00
C VAL A 601 -20.88 2.64 -31.47
N VAL A 602 -21.64 3.41 -32.23
CA VAL A 602 -22.85 2.96 -32.91
C VAL A 602 -22.53 1.73 -33.77
N ALA A 603 -23.38 0.71 -33.66
CA ALA A 603 -23.36 -0.52 -34.43
C ALA A 603 -23.25 -0.26 -35.93
N GLY A 604 -22.02 -0.19 -36.45
CA GLY A 604 -21.75 0.00 -37.88
C GLY A 604 -20.43 -0.58 -38.36
N GLN A 605 -19.47 -0.85 -37.46
CA GLN A 605 -18.14 -1.37 -37.82
C GLN A 605 -17.84 -2.79 -37.29
N ALA A 606 -18.72 -3.39 -36.49
CA ALA A 606 -18.50 -4.71 -35.92
C ALA A 606 -18.54 -5.86 -36.94
N VAL A 607 -19.06 -5.63 -38.15
CA VAL A 607 -19.23 -6.67 -39.19
C VAL A 607 -17.93 -6.98 -39.93
N GLU A 608 -16.93 -6.09 -39.92
CA GLU A 608 -15.67 -6.28 -40.64
C GLU A 608 -14.62 -7.03 -39.82
N ALA A 609 -14.58 -6.84 -38.49
CA ALA A 609 -13.61 -7.50 -37.60
C ALA A 609 -13.80 -9.02 -37.54
N THR A 610 -15.04 -9.52 -37.57
CA THR A 610 -15.34 -10.96 -37.52
C THR A 610 -14.94 -11.71 -38.80
N ARG A 611 -14.71 -10.99 -39.91
CA ARG A 611 -14.30 -11.57 -41.21
C ARG A 611 -12.78 -11.75 -41.33
N VAL A 612 -12.00 -10.97 -40.58
CA VAL A 612 -10.53 -11.05 -40.58
C VAL A 612 -10.04 -12.23 -39.74
N ASP A 613 -10.68 -12.52 -38.61
CA ASP A 613 -10.33 -13.63 -37.72
C ASP A 613 -10.52 -15.01 -38.37
N LYS A 614 -11.57 -15.19 -39.18
CA LYS A 614 -11.80 -16.46 -39.89
C LYS A 614 -10.72 -16.76 -40.94
N ARG A 615 -10.18 -15.73 -41.61
CA ARG A 615 -9.09 -15.90 -42.58
C ARG A 615 -7.75 -16.22 -41.92
N GLN A 616 -7.49 -15.71 -40.70
CA GLN A 616 -6.27 -16.07 -39.97
C GLN A 616 -6.34 -17.49 -39.39
N ALA A 617 -7.52 -17.95 -38.96
CA ALA A 617 -7.72 -19.32 -38.51
C ALA A 617 -7.54 -20.35 -39.64
N GLU A 618 -8.03 -20.06 -40.86
CA GLU A 618 -7.82 -20.92 -42.04
C GLU A 618 -6.33 -21.01 -42.44
N VAL A 619 -5.59 -19.90 -42.39
CA VAL A 619 -4.15 -19.87 -42.73
C VAL A 619 -3.29 -20.63 -41.70
N VAL A 620 -3.70 -20.68 -40.43
CA VAL A 620 -3.00 -21.47 -39.39
C VAL A 620 -3.31 -22.96 -39.54
N SER A 621 -4.55 -23.32 -39.91
CA SER A 621 -4.95 -24.70 -40.19
C SER A 621 -4.22 -25.30 -41.40
N ASP A 622 -4.06 -24.52 -42.49
CA ASP A 622 -3.33 -24.97 -43.69
C ASP A 622 -1.83 -25.15 -43.45
N LYS A 623 -1.22 -24.34 -42.58
CA LYS A 623 0.19 -24.50 -42.18
C LYS A 623 0.43 -25.72 -41.29
N LEU A 624 -0.54 -26.10 -40.44
CA LEU A 624 -0.48 -27.31 -39.62
C LEU A 624 -0.66 -28.60 -40.45
N ALA A 625 -1.50 -28.54 -41.49
CA ALA A 625 -1.64 -29.64 -42.45
C ALA A 625 -0.35 -29.88 -43.27
N ALA A 626 0.34 -28.80 -43.68
CA ALA A 626 1.61 -28.90 -44.42
C ALA A 626 2.77 -29.50 -43.58
N LEU A 627 2.79 -29.25 -42.27
CA LEU A 627 3.77 -29.84 -41.34
C LEU A 627 3.53 -31.33 -41.09
N SER A 628 2.27 -31.77 -41.17
CA SER A 628 1.88 -33.17 -40.98
C SER A 628 2.22 -34.03 -42.20
N GLY A 629 2.27 -33.45 -43.41
CA GLY A 629 2.68 -34.12 -44.65
C GLY A 629 4.19 -34.38 -44.76
N LEU A 630 5.03 -33.61 -44.06
CA LEU A 630 6.50 -33.76 -44.07
C LEU A 630 7.01 -34.91 -43.19
N MET A 631 6.17 -35.49 -42.34
CA MET A 631 6.52 -36.66 -41.53
C MET A 631 6.24 -38.01 -42.21
N GLY A 632 5.69 -38.02 -43.44
CA GLY A 632 5.30 -39.23 -44.17
C GLY A 632 6.36 -39.82 -45.12
N GLU A 633 7.45 -39.09 -45.42
CA GLU A 633 8.46 -39.54 -46.41
C GLU A 633 9.79 -40.00 -45.79
N ALA A 634 9.88 -40.17 -44.47
CA ALA A 634 11.10 -40.64 -43.78
C ALA A 634 11.13 -42.15 -43.48
N THR A 635 10.24 -42.94 -44.08
CA THR A 635 10.25 -44.41 -43.97
C THR A 635 9.90 -45.07 -45.29
N ARG A 636 10.90 -45.22 -46.16
CA ARG A 636 11.04 -46.34 -47.11
C ARG A 636 12.48 -46.54 -47.52
#